data_AF-A0A210Q4I7-F1
#
_entry.id   AF-A0A210Q4I7-F1
#
_cell.length_a   1.000
_cell.length_b   1.000
_cell.length_c   1.000
_cell.angle_alpha   90.00
_cell.angle_beta   90.00
_cell.angle_gamma   90.00
#
_symmetry.space_group_name_H-M   'P 1'
#
loop_
_entity.id
_entity.type
_entity.pdbx_description
1 polymer ?
#
loop_
_entity_poly.entity_id
_entity_poly.type
_entity_poly.pdbx_seq_one_letter_code
_entity_poly.pdbx_strand_id
1 'polypeptide(L)'
;MADEMEKPKSKRVFVNHVDQYQGKNIGKYLSRCVVGSSLEEPEEEDDAMSTTSSIPLINKEGCYEVVGTLKDREAPKPDYVKEIIQFENKDQLYEHLVECDVILYDITEDPDQIDEAVWAVSEIHSDLDKIEKPKMFILISTVMTWAKSKPLDPDDPEIPFTEDDYRRRKPHPNNKEHISAEKTVIKMGKTNKAKLVTYVVASGLTYGAEENIFHYLFKSAWHNAPQLLCFGNGQNVIPTIHIKDLAGVIQNIADSRPKVRYLIAKDDAQNTLEEIVKAVSQNLGTGKVKMITKEEALLSKDIEQSDFDQLLVNLRMDAVNVKENMRVNWAAETGLVENIQQIIKEYKDSRRLQPLRVCVVGPPASGKSTVVQQLCEFYKLHHIKIKDVIDEAMDNLTTTARRADSEDQEEEDGKAQDAQDLIDRINEGKDQTTGRLEDQHVIQFFKDKLLSMSCQNQGFIIDGFPKTIEQAKELFASEDDEEPEEAAKAGSYNKLLMPEFVFNLESNDDFLHNRVMNLPESVVNGTHNTEEGLIRRLDQYRSINNEDETVLNYFDEIEFHPEKVDVTKDDSHMMKDTVEKLKKVIGAPRNYGPTAEELEEMKRVEEEAHLKHETEERQERERREAEESALRKQRQEEWTQRLNEVKREEYELLEAQSIPLRNYLMKHVMPTLTQGLIDCCKTRPDDPIDALAEYLFQNNPQVD
;
A
#
# COMPACT_ATOMS: atom_id res chain seq x y z
N MET A 1 17.19 -28.40 -53.66
CA MET A 1 16.52 -29.12 -52.57
C MET A 1 16.73 -28.24 -51.37
N ALA A 2 15.67 -27.54 -50.96
CA ALA A 2 15.72 -26.57 -49.88
C ALA A 2 15.89 -27.33 -48.56
N ASP A 3 16.80 -26.84 -47.71
CA ASP A 3 16.93 -27.29 -46.33
C ASP A 3 15.61 -27.04 -45.61
N GLU A 4 14.97 -28.10 -45.14
CA GLU A 4 13.92 -28.02 -44.14
C GLU A 4 14.58 -27.58 -42.83
N MET A 5 14.51 -26.28 -42.50
CA MET A 5 14.79 -25.80 -41.14
C MET A 5 13.88 -26.58 -40.18
N GLU A 6 14.45 -27.47 -39.36
CA GLU A 6 13.73 -28.17 -38.30
C GLU A 6 13.08 -27.12 -37.40
N LYS A 7 11.75 -27.07 -37.38
CA LYS A 7 11.01 -26.18 -36.47
C LYS A 7 11.44 -26.46 -35.02
N PRO A 8 11.72 -25.43 -34.20
CA PRO A 8 12.13 -25.61 -32.81
C PRO A 8 11.02 -26.36 -32.04
N LYS A 9 11.33 -27.56 -31.55
CA LYS A 9 10.42 -28.34 -30.69
C LYS A 9 10.41 -27.69 -29.30
N SER A 10 9.22 -27.38 -28.79
CA SER A 10 9.08 -26.91 -27.41
C SER A 10 9.57 -27.99 -26.43
N LYS A 11 10.27 -27.55 -25.37
CA LYS A 11 10.70 -28.39 -24.24
C LYS A 11 9.84 -28.06 -23.03
N ARG A 12 9.40 -29.08 -22.29
CA ARG A 12 8.63 -28.89 -21.05
C ARG A 12 9.59 -28.77 -19.86
N VAL A 13 9.47 -27.69 -19.09
CA VAL A 13 10.34 -27.38 -17.96
C VAL A 13 9.50 -27.37 -16.69
N PHE A 14 9.85 -28.24 -15.74
CA PHE A 14 9.31 -28.16 -14.39
C PHE A 14 10.10 -27.13 -13.58
N VAL A 15 9.40 -26.25 -12.85
CA VAL A 15 9.96 -25.33 -11.87
C VAL A 15 9.15 -25.46 -10.59
N ASN A 16 9.79 -25.76 -9.45
CA ASN A 16 9.08 -25.75 -8.17
C ASN A 16 8.76 -24.32 -7.72
N HIS A 17 7.63 -24.16 -7.02
CA HIS A 17 7.23 -22.90 -6.38
C HIS A 17 7.29 -21.67 -7.31
N VAL A 18 6.54 -21.71 -8.41
CA VAL A 18 6.52 -20.65 -9.43
C VAL A 18 5.91 -19.34 -8.97
N ASP A 19 5.32 -19.30 -7.78
CA ASP A 19 4.80 -18.12 -7.09
C ASP A 19 5.85 -17.39 -6.24
N GLN A 20 6.92 -18.07 -5.84
CA GLN A 20 8.00 -17.43 -5.08
C GLN A 20 8.99 -16.67 -5.98
N TYR A 21 9.87 -15.86 -5.39
CA TYR A 21 10.63 -14.83 -6.11
C TYR A 21 11.52 -15.43 -7.22
N GLN A 22 12.36 -16.42 -6.91
CA GLN A 22 13.21 -17.06 -7.93
C GLN A 22 12.38 -17.84 -8.95
N GLY A 23 11.47 -18.71 -8.49
CA GLY A 23 10.63 -19.55 -9.35
C GLY A 23 9.80 -18.72 -10.35
N LYS A 24 9.22 -17.61 -9.88
CA LYS A 24 8.44 -16.65 -10.69
C LYS A 24 9.28 -16.00 -11.76
N ASN A 25 10.42 -15.41 -11.41
CA ASN A 25 11.24 -14.67 -12.36
C ASN A 25 11.93 -15.59 -13.36
N ILE A 26 12.43 -16.75 -12.93
CA ILE A 26 13.04 -17.74 -13.82
C ILE A 26 11.99 -18.35 -14.75
N GLY A 27 10.82 -18.76 -14.23
CA GLY A 27 9.73 -19.29 -15.03
C GLY A 27 9.24 -18.27 -16.07
N LYS A 28 9.05 -17.01 -15.66
CA LYS A 28 8.64 -15.93 -16.57
C LYS A 28 9.68 -15.67 -17.67
N TYR A 29 10.97 -15.69 -17.34
CA TYR A 29 12.05 -15.55 -18.31
C TYR A 29 12.05 -16.72 -19.31
N LEU A 30 12.09 -17.95 -18.82
CA LEU A 30 12.13 -19.16 -19.65
C LEU A 30 10.92 -19.26 -20.58
N SER A 31 9.71 -18.92 -20.12
CA SER A 31 8.49 -18.93 -20.94
C SER A 31 8.57 -18.06 -22.20
N ARG A 32 9.45 -17.04 -22.19
CA ARG A 32 9.66 -16.11 -23.31
C ARG A 32 10.80 -16.53 -24.23
N CYS A 33 11.65 -17.45 -23.79
CA CYS A 33 12.82 -17.89 -24.53
C CYS A 33 12.48 -19.04 -25.49
N VAL A 34 12.98 -18.93 -26.72
CA VAL A 34 12.93 -20.02 -27.71
C VAL A 34 14.00 -21.04 -27.36
N VAL A 35 13.66 -22.33 -27.44
CA VAL A 35 14.59 -23.42 -27.15
C VAL A 35 15.78 -23.35 -28.10
N GLY A 36 17.00 -23.32 -27.56
CA GLY A 36 18.24 -23.24 -28.35
C GLY A 36 18.69 -21.81 -28.68
N SER A 37 17.90 -20.78 -28.37
CA SER A 37 18.23 -19.39 -28.76
C SER A 37 19.51 -18.87 -28.10
N SER A 38 19.92 -19.43 -26.97
CA SER A 38 21.19 -19.07 -26.31
C SER A 38 22.42 -19.53 -27.10
N LEU A 39 22.26 -20.41 -28.10
CA LEU A 39 23.33 -20.96 -28.92
C LEU A 39 23.44 -20.28 -30.30
N GLU A 40 22.43 -19.51 -30.72
CA GLU A 40 22.39 -18.81 -32.00
C GLU A 40 23.20 -17.50 -31.94
N GLU A 41 23.70 -17.01 -33.08
CA GLU A 41 24.30 -15.68 -33.16
C GLU A 41 23.18 -14.62 -33.13
N PRO A 42 23.36 -13.47 -32.46
CA PRO A 42 22.34 -12.43 -32.47
C PRO A 42 22.12 -11.98 -33.92
N GLU A 43 20.92 -12.22 -34.46
CA GLU A 43 20.45 -11.46 -35.61
C GLU A 43 20.38 -9.99 -35.14
N GLU A 44 21.13 -9.11 -35.79
CA GLU A 44 20.98 -7.67 -35.61
C GLU A 44 19.56 -7.29 -36.04
N GLU A 45 18.62 -7.23 -35.09
CA GLU A 45 17.35 -6.55 -35.29
C GLU A 45 17.16 -5.41 -34.30
N ASP A 46 16.79 -4.30 -34.93
CA ASP A 46 16.59 -2.94 -34.46
C ASP A 46 15.60 -2.75 -33.31
N ASP A 47 15.73 -1.56 -32.72
CA ASP A 47 14.76 -0.81 -31.92
C ASP A 47 14.71 -1.02 -30.40
N ALA A 48 15.56 -0.21 -29.77
CA ALA A 48 15.10 0.65 -28.68
C ALA A 48 13.80 1.40 -29.06
N MET A 49 12.87 1.49 -28.11
CA MET A 49 11.55 2.15 -28.15
C MET A 49 10.36 1.31 -28.63
N SER A 50 9.76 0.56 -27.71
CA SER A 50 8.30 0.45 -27.61
C SER A 50 7.87 0.25 -26.16
N THR A 51 7.81 1.34 -25.41
CA THR A 51 6.93 1.46 -24.25
C THR A 51 5.52 1.74 -24.75
N THR A 52 4.70 0.71 -24.91
CA THR A 52 3.23 0.84 -24.82
C THR A 52 2.60 -0.45 -24.29
N SER A 53 1.67 -0.23 -23.37
CA SER A 53 0.72 -1.17 -22.81
C SER A 53 0.02 -2.04 -23.87
N SER A 54 0.44 -3.28 -23.99
CA SER A 54 -0.44 -4.41 -24.30
C SER A 54 0.31 -5.70 -23.94
N ILE A 55 -0.30 -6.53 -23.09
CA ILE A 55 0.22 -7.85 -22.74
C ILE A 55 0.19 -8.71 -24.01
N PRO A 56 1.33 -9.16 -24.58
CA PRO A 56 1.26 -10.19 -25.60
C PRO A 56 1.08 -11.52 -24.86
N LEU A 57 -0.16 -12.00 -24.87
CA LEU A 57 -0.53 -13.35 -24.49
C LEU A 57 0.08 -14.37 -25.48
N ILE A 58 0.71 -15.40 -24.91
CA ILE A 58 0.81 -16.79 -25.40
C ILE A 58 1.79 -17.06 -26.57
N ASN A 59 2.81 -17.86 -26.23
CA ASN A 59 3.56 -18.85 -27.01
C ASN A 59 3.82 -18.55 -28.50
N LYS A 60 4.99 -17.98 -28.79
CA LYS A 60 5.67 -18.22 -30.07
C LYS A 60 5.94 -19.74 -30.20
N GLU A 61 5.79 -20.30 -31.40
CA GLU A 61 6.17 -21.71 -31.66
C GLU A 61 7.64 -21.93 -31.23
N GLY A 62 7.91 -22.95 -30.41
CA GLY A 62 9.26 -23.32 -30.00
C GLY A 62 9.78 -22.75 -28.66
N CYS A 63 8.97 -22.01 -27.88
CA CYS A 63 9.35 -21.59 -26.53
C CYS A 63 9.34 -22.73 -25.49
N TYR A 64 10.00 -22.49 -24.36
CA TYR A 64 9.90 -23.38 -23.19
C TYR A 64 8.49 -23.38 -22.59
N GLU A 65 7.96 -24.57 -22.35
CA GLU A 65 6.67 -24.75 -21.68
C GLU A 65 6.89 -24.95 -20.19
N VAL A 66 6.70 -23.87 -19.42
CA VAL A 66 6.89 -23.89 -17.97
C VAL A 66 5.68 -24.54 -17.30
N VAL A 67 5.93 -25.57 -16.49
CA VAL A 67 4.98 -26.19 -15.58
C VAL A 67 5.58 -26.17 -14.17
N GLY A 68 4.76 -26.17 -13.13
CA GLY A 68 5.31 -26.05 -11.79
C GLY A 68 4.31 -26.22 -10.67
N THR A 69 4.81 -26.12 -9.45
CA THR A 69 4.02 -26.16 -8.22
C THR A 69 3.89 -24.74 -7.63
N LEU A 70 2.91 -24.53 -6.75
CA LEU A 70 2.78 -23.30 -5.97
C LEU A 70 3.06 -23.60 -4.50
N LYS A 71 3.74 -22.68 -3.80
CA LYS A 71 3.86 -22.73 -2.35
C LYS A 71 2.50 -22.45 -1.70
N ASP A 72 1.84 -21.38 -2.13
CA ASP A 72 0.45 -21.13 -1.78
C ASP A 72 -0.48 -21.82 -2.77
N ARG A 73 -1.11 -22.91 -2.31
CA ARG A 73 -1.99 -23.75 -3.14
C ARG A 73 -3.26 -23.02 -3.60
N GLU A 74 -3.65 -21.95 -2.91
CA GLU A 74 -4.83 -21.15 -3.24
C GLU A 74 -4.50 -19.96 -4.16
N ALA A 75 -3.21 -19.68 -4.38
CA ALA A 75 -2.79 -18.58 -5.23
C ALA A 75 -3.26 -18.77 -6.69
N PRO A 76 -3.61 -17.67 -7.38
CA PRO A 76 -4.02 -17.74 -8.77
C PRO A 76 -2.86 -18.22 -9.65
N LYS A 77 -3.19 -19.07 -10.63
CA LYS A 77 -2.24 -19.52 -11.64
C LYS A 77 -1.63 -18.31 -12.38
N PRO A 78 -0.29 -18.18 -12.42
CA PRO A 78 0.36 -17.10 -13.18
C PRO A 78 0.21 -17.28 -14.70
N ASP A 79 0.09 -16.16 -15.43
CA ASP A 79 -0.16 -16.16 -16.88
C ASP A 79 0.95 -16.81 -17.72
N TYR A 80 2.19 -16.81 -17.23
CA TYR A 80 3.35 -17.38 -17.93
C TYR A 80 3.52 -18.89 -17.73
N VAL A 81 2.72 -19.50 -16.85
CA VAL A 81 2.80 -20.93 -16.53
C VAL A 81 1.77 -21.69 -17.35
N LYS A 82 2.20 -22.73 -18.07
CA LYS A 82 1.29 -23.56 -18.88
C LYS A 82 0.35 -24.37 -18.00
N GLU A 83 0.85 -24.93 -16.90
CA GLU A 83 0.11 -25.82 -16.01
C GLU A 83 0.66 -25.78 -14.58
N ILE A 84 -0.25 -25.78 -13.59
CA ILE A 84 0.10 -25.90 -12.18
C ILE A 84 -0.21 -27.33 -11.74
N ILE A 85 0.81 -28.01 -11.21
CA ILE A 85 0.71 -29.39 -10.74
C ILE A 85 0.22 -29.36 -9.30
N GLN A 86 -1.01 -29.81 -9.10
CA GLN A 86 -1.57 -30.07 -7.78
C GLN A 86 -1.45 -31.57 -7.49
N PHE A 87 -0.90 -31.91 -6.33
CA PHE A 87 -0.68 -33.29 -5.94
C PHE A 87 -0.98 -33.51 -4.46
N GLU A 88 -1.54 -34.68 -4.14
CA GLU A 88 -1.77 -35.13 -2.76
C GLU A 88 -0.61 -35.98 -2.24
N ASN A 89 0.00 -36.75 -3.15
CA ASN A 89 1.10 -37.68 -2.85
C ASN A 89 2.26 -37.51 -3.84
N LYS A 90 3.46 -37.86 -3.40
CA LYS A 90 4.69 -37.73 -4.19
C LYS A 90 4.65 -38.56 -5.50
N ASP A 91 3.95 -39.69 -5.54
CA ASP A 91 3.83 -40.50 -6.75
C ASP A 91 3.14 -39.74 -7.90
N GLN A 92 2.12 -38.94 -7.59
CA GLN A 92 1.44 -38.10 -8.59
C GLN A 92 2.37 -37.03 -9.14
N LEU A 93 3.21 -36.42 -8.27
CA LEU A 93 4.21 -35.45 -8.70
C LEU A 93 5.23 -36.12 -9.63
N TYR A 94 5.67 -37.34 -9.32
CA TYR A 94 6.63 -38.08 -10.14
C TYR A 94 6.12 -38.32 -11.57
N GLU A 95 4.85 -38.68 -11.74
CA GLU A 95 4.24 -38.87 -13.06
C GLU A 95 4.41 -37.61 -13.94
N HIS A 96 4.20 -36.42 -13.37
CA HIS A 96 4.38 -35.15 -14.08
C HIS A 96 5.86 -34.81 -14.32
N LEU A 97 6.74 -35.12 -13.36
CA LEU A 97 8.19 -34.89 -13.50
C LEU A 97 8.78 -35.71 -14.65
N VAL A 98 8.34 -36.96 -14.84
CA VAL A 98 8.80 -37.83 -15.93
C VAL A 98 8.34 -37.34 -17.30
N GLU A 99 7.28 -36.53 -17.39
CA GLU A 99 6.87 -35.91 -18.66
C GLU A 99 7.77 -34.73 -19.05
N CYS A 100 8.41 -34.07 -18.08
CA CYS A 100 9.22 -32.87 -18.30
C CYS A 100 10.62 -33.18 -18.84
N ASP A 101 11.16 -32.37 -19.75
CA ASP A 101 12.51 -32.57 -20.32
C ASP A 101 13.60 -32.00 -19.39
N VAL A 102 13.30 -30.88 -18.75
CA VAL A 102 14.16 -30.20 -17.77
C VAL A 102 13.38 -30.06 -16.46
N ILE A 103 14.04 -30.39 -15.35
CA ILE A 103 13.47 -30.33 -14.00
C ILE A 103 14.35 -29.39 -13.20
N LEU A 104 13.80 -28.24 -12.83
CA LEU A 104 14.46 -27.19 -12.06
C LEU A 104 13.90 -27.20 -10.63
N TYR A 105 14.79 -27.40 -9.67
CA TYR A 105 14.48 -27.28 -8.25
C TYR A 105 15.31 -26.15 -7.63
N ASP A 106 14.63 -25.14 -7.11
CA ASP A 106 15.19 -24.15 -6.21
C ASP A 106 15.01 -24.59 -4.75
N ILE A 107 16.12 -24.64 -4.02
CA ILE A 107 16.18 -25.00 -2.59
C ILE A 107 16.69 -23.84 -1.73
N THR A 108 16.76 -22.63 -2.28
CA THR A 108 17.31 -21.45 -1.59
C THR A 108 16.27 -20.72 -0.75
N GLU A 109 15.01 -20.69 -1.16
CA GLU A 109 13.94 -19.94 -0.49
C GLU A 109 13.11 -20.77 0.50
N ASP A 110 12.96 -22.09 0.26
CA ASP A 110 12.14 -22.97 1.09
C ASP A 110 12.92 -24.24 1.51
N PRO A 111 13.19 -24.44 2.81
CA PRO A 111 13.87 -25.63 3.30
C PRO A 111 13.16 -26.95 2.98
N ASP A 112 11.82 -26.97 2.92
CA ASP A 112 11.06 -28.19 2.67
C ASP A 112 11.31 -28.76 1.26
N GLN A 113 11.74 -27.90 0.33
CA GLN A 113 12.08 -28.28 -1.04
C GLN A 113 13.40 -29.06 -1.15
N ILE A 114 14.25 -29.05 -0.11
CA ILE A 114 15.50 -29.81 -0.10
C ILE A 114 15.22 -31.31 -0.17
N ASP A 115 14.35 -31.80 0.71
CA ASP A 115 13.99 -33.21 0.78
C ASP A 115 13.16 -33.65 -0.43
N GLU A 116 12.31 -32.77 -0.98
CA GLU A 116 11.59 -33.02 -2.22
C GLU A 116 12.54 -33.15 -3.41
N ALA A 117 13.49 -32.23 -3.58
CA ALA A 117 14.46 -32.27 -4.66
C ALA A 117 15.34 -33.53 -4.61
N VAL A 118 15.79 -33.91 -3.41
CA VAL A 118 16.59 -35.14 -3.19
C VAL A 118 15.77 -36.39 -3.48
N TRP A 119 14.51 -36.42 -3.07
CA TRP A 119 13.60 -37.51 -3.42
C TRP A 119 13.38 -37.59 -4.94
N ALA A 120 13.03 -36.48 -5.58
CA ALA A 120 12.72 -36.41 -7.01
C ALA A 120 13.89 -36.93 -7.87
N VAL A 121 15.12 -36.46 -7.62
CA VAL A 121 16.30 -36.93 -8.37
C VAL A 121 16.60 -38.42 -8.10
N SER A 122 16.27 -38.93 -6.91
CA SER A 122 16.52 -40.33 -6.53
C SER A 122 15.50 -41.28 -7.17
N GLU A 123 14.24 -40.88 -7.26
CA GLU A 123 13.21 -41.65 -7.98
C GLU A 123 13.49 -41.69 -9.49
N ILE A 124 13.84 -40.54 -10.09
CA ILE A 124 14.24 -40.47 -11.50
C ILE A 124 15.47 -41.36 -11.76
N HIS A 125 16.42 -41.39 -10.83
CA HIS A 125 17.60 -42.26 -10.91
C HIS A 125 17.25 -43.75 -10.78
N SER A 126 16.32 -44.11 -9.90
CA SER A 126 15.90 -45.49 -9.70
C SER A 126 15.17 -46.06 -10.91
N ASP A 127 14.43 -45.21 -11.63
CA ASP A 127 13.63 -45.57 -12.80
C ASP A 127 14.29 -45.23 -14.15
N LEU A 128 15.63 -45.05 -14.18
CA LEU A 128 16.39 -44.77 -15.40
C LEU A 128 16.09 -45.75 -16.55
N ASP A 129 15.81 -47.02 -16.26
CA ASP A 129 15.52 -48.01 -17.29
C ASP A 129 14.17 -47.77 -17.98
N LYS A 130 13.19 -47.22 -17.25
CA LYS A 130 11.84 -46.91 -17.76
C LYS A 130 11.77 -45.57 -18.49
N ILE A 131 12.74 -44.69 -18.26
CA ILE A 131 12.80 -43.37 -18.91
C ILE A 131 13.18 -43.53 -20.39
N GLU A 132 12.24 -43.16 -21.27
CA GLU A 132 12.41 -43.19 -22.73
C GLU A 132 13.18 -41.97 -23.26
N LYS A 133 12.90 -40.77 -22.73
CA LYS A 133 13.50 -39.50 -23.15
C LYS A 133 14.58 -39.02 -22.16
N PRO A 134 15.72 -38.50 -22.63
CA PRO A 134 16.76 -38.01 -21.75
C PRO A 134 16.26 -36.83 -20.90
N LYS A 135 16.57 -36.86 -19.60
CA LYS A 135 16.15 -35.87 -18.61
C LYS A 135 17.33 -35.02 -18.14
N MET A 136 17.06 -33.75 -17.91
CA MET A 136 17.98 -32.85 -17.25
C MET A 136 17.41 -32.43 -15.90
N PHE A 137 18.22 -32.54 -14.85
CA PHE A 137 17.88 -32.06 -13.52
C PHE A 137 18.83 -30.93 -13.13
N ILE A 138 18.31 -29.75 -12.81
CA ILE A 138 19.07 -28.57 -12.40
C ILE A 138 18.65 -28.23 -10.97
N LEU A 139 19.60 -28.24 -10.04
CA LEU A 139 19.40 -27.81 -8.66
C LEU A 139 19.98 -26.40 -8.50
N ILE A 140 19.15 -25.41 -8.17
CA ILE A 140 19.60 -24.10 -7.71
C ILE A 140 19.84 -24.20 -6.21
N SER A 141 21.11 -24.03 -5.84
CA SER A 141 21.60 -24.02 -4.47
C SER A 141 22.23 -22.67 -4.17
N THR A 142 22.69 -22.48 -2.94
CA THR A 142 23.19 -21.20 -2.43
C THR A 142 24.70 -21.19 -2.23
N VAL A 143 25.33 -20.03 -2.42
CA VAL A 143 26.71 -19.76 -2.00
C VAL A 143 26.93 -19.92 -0.49
N MET A 144 25.88 -19.98 0.33
CA MET A 144 26.00 -20.27 1.76
C MET A 144 26.59 -21.67 2.06
N THR A 145 26.61 -22.56 1.08
CA THR A 145 27.36 -23.83 1.15
C THR A 145 28.88 -23.65 1.19
N TRP A 146 29.37 -22.42 0.98
CA TRP A 146 30.77 -22.01 1.06
C TRP A 146 31.09 -21.07 2.22
N ALA A 147 30.10 -20.58 2.97
CA ALA A 147 30.22 -19.45 3.90
C ALA A 147 31.29 -19.58 5.01
N LYS A 148 31.76 -20.80 5.33
CA LYS A 148 32.82 -21.04 6.33
C LYS A 148 34.10 -21.62 5.72
N SER A 149 34.24 -21.54 4.40
CA SER A 149 35.45 -21.95 3.69
C SER A 149 36.60 -21.03 4.07
N LYS A 150 37.79 -21.61 4.29
CA LYS A 150 39.00 -20.82 4.52
C LYS A 150 39.53 -20.32 3.18
N PRO A 151 40.14 -19.13 3.11
CA PRO A 151 40.80 -18.65 1.89
C PRO A 151 41.75 -19.72 1.31
N LEU A 152 41.89 -19.72 -0.01
CA LEU A 152 42.74 -20.68 -0.71
C LEU A 152 44.20 -20.56 -0.27
N ASP A 153 44.65 -19.32 -0.07
CA ASP A 153 45.94 -18.98 0.51
C ASP A 153 45.75 -18.14 1.78
N PRO A 154 46.27 -18.57 2.94
CA PRO A 154 46.26 -17.75 4.16
C PRO A 154 47.05 -16.44 4.04
N ASP A 155 48.06 -16.39 3.18
CA ASP A 155 48.93 -15.22 2.98
C ASP A 155 48.36 -14.25 1.93
N ASP A 156 47.44 -14.73 1.08
CA ASP A 156 46.70 -13.93 0.10
C ASP A 156 45.19 -14.27 0.14
N PRO A 157 44.43 -13.62 1.05
CA PRO A 157 42.99 -13.85 1.17
C PRO A 157 42.17 -13.25 0.02
N GLU A 158 42.81 -12.60 -0.95
CA GLU A 158 42.13 -11.96 -2.07
C GLU A 158 41.80 -12.92 -3.21
N ILE A 159 42.46 -14.09 -3.23
CA ILE A 159 42.27 -15.12 -4.25
C ILE A 159 40.82 -15.64 -4.22
N PRO A 160 40.06 -15.49 -5.31
CA PRO A 160 38.67 -15.93 -5.36
C PRO A 160 38.54 -17.45 -5.47
N PHE A 161 37.46 -18.00 -4.91
CA PHE A 161 37.09 -19.40 -5.11
C PHE A 161 36.53 -19.63 -6.52
N THR A 162 36.90 -20.74 -7.14
CA THR A 162 36.38 -21.16 -8.44
C THR A 162 35.54 -22.44 -8.32
N GLU A 163 34.86 -22.84 -9.40
CA GLU A 163 34.06 -24.08 -9.43
C GLU A 163 34.89 -25.32 -9.09
N ASP A 164 36.20 -25.32 -9.37
CA ASP A 164 37.11 -26.43 -9.11
C ASP A 164 37.34 -26.67 -7.62
N ASP A 165 37.23 -25.62 -6.80
CA ASP A 165 37.47 -25.66 -5.35
C ASP A 165 36.31 -26.26 -4.56
N TYR A 166 35.18 -26.54 -5.21
CA TYR A 166 33.94 -26.93 -4.54
C TYR A 166 34.14 -28.11 -3.60
N ARG A 167 35.01 -29.06 -3.89
CA ARG A 167 35.26 -30.23 -3.02
C ARG A 167 35.85 -29.87 -1.65
N ARG A 168 36.50 -28.71 -1.50
CA ARG A 168 37.16 -28.24 -0.27
C ARG A 168 36.28 -27.29 0.56
N ARG A 169 35.10 -26.92 0.05
CA ARG A 169 34.19 -25.95 0.67
C ARG A 169 33.69 -26.39 2.04
N LYS A 170 33.34 -25.41 2.88
CA LYS A 170 32.67 -25.61 4.17
C LYS A 170 31.40 -24.76 4.25
N PRO A 171 30.23 -25.38 4.51
CA PRO A 171 28.96 -24.68 4.56
C PRO A 171 28.77 -23.93 5.88
N HIS A 172 27.85 -22.97 5.86
CA HIS A 172 27.25 -22.46 7.09
C HIS A 172 26.57 -23.61 7.88
N PRO A 173 26.55 -23.58 9.23
CA PRO A 173 25.86 -24.60 10.03
C PRO A 173 24.41 -24.86 9.62
N ASN A 174 23.69 -23.83 9.18
CA ASN A 174 22.29 -23.90 8.75
C ASN A 174 22.12 -24.50 7.34
N ASN A 175 23.18 -24.60 6.54
CA ASN A 175 23.14 -25.07 5.14
C ASN A 175 23.83 -26.43 4.94
N LYS A 176 23.86 -27.26 5.99
CA LYS A 176 24.40 -28.63 5.92
C LYS A 176 23.52 -29.55 5.05
N GLU A 177 22.23 -29.30 5.01
CA GLU A 177 21.28 -30.07 4.21
C GLU A 177 21.41 -29.71 2.73
N HIS A 178 21.56 -28.42 2.39
CA HIS A 178 21.87 -27.95 1.03
C HIS A 178 23.09 -28.67 0.44
N ILE A 179 24.23 -28.69 1.15
CA ILE A 179 25.43 -29.37 0.64
C ILE A 179 25.24 -30.90 0.51
N SER A 180 24.37 -31.51 1.32
CA SER A 180 24.02 -32.93 1.23
C SER A 180 23.21 -33.20 -0.04
N ALA A 181 22.22 -32.34 -0.33
CA ALA A 181 21.43 -32.39 -1.55
C ALA A 181 22.30 -32.21 -2.79
N GLU A 182 23.19 -31.20 -2.82
CA GLU A 182 24.13 -30.95 -3.92
C GLU A 182 24.99 -32.20 -4.22
N LYS A 183 25.54 -32.83 -3.18
CA LYS A 183 26.35 -34.05 -3.31
C LYS A 183 25.55 -35.20 -3.90
N THR A 184 24.29 -35.34 -3.48
CA THR A 184 23.38 -36.39 -3.95
C THR A 184 23.05 -36.19 -5.43
N VAL A 185 22.65 -34.98 -5.82
CA VAL A 185 22.36 -34.63 -7.22
C VAL A 185 23.57 -34.92 -8.12
N ILE A 186 24.77 -34.46 -7.75
CA ILE A 186 26.00 -34.72 -8.53
C ILE A 186 26.31 -36.22 -8.64
N LYS A 187 26.06 -36.99 -7.57
CA LYS A 187 26.28 -38.43 -7.55
C LYS A 187 25.34 -39.14 -8.53
N MET A 188 24.05 -38.81 -8.52
CA MET A 188 23.05 -39.47 -9.36
C MET A 188 23.30 -39.26 -10.85
N GLY A 189 23.68 -38.06 -11.28
CA GLY A 189 23.96 -37.84 -12.71
C GLY A 189 25.23 -38.54 -13.22
N LYS A 190 26.08 -39.13 -12.37
CA LYS A 190 27.31 -39.82 -12.81
C LYS A 190 27.04 -41.23 -13.35
N THR A 191 25.90 -41.83 -13.02
CA THR A 191 25.59 -43.23 -13.37
C THR A 191 25.33 -43.42 -14.86
N ASN A 192 24.36 -42.72 -15.45
CA ASN A 192 24.01 -42.87 -16.86
C ASN A 192 23.76 -41.51 -17.54
N LYS A 193 24.84 -40.94 -18.12
CA LYS A 193 24.83 -39.60 -18.73
C LYS A 193 23.94 -39.48 -19.96
N ALA A 194 23.62 -40.60 -20.62
CA ALA A 194 22.78 -40.59 -21.81
C ALA A 194 21.30 -40.39 -21.47
N LYS A 195 20.87 -40.84 -20.27
CA LYS A 195 19.48 -40.76 -19.82
C LYS A 195 19.22 -39.67 -18.80
N LEU A 196 20.15 -39.40 -17.88
CA LEU A 196 20.00 -38.37 -16.86
C LEU A 196 21.29 -37.56 -16.74
N VAL A 197 21.15 -36.24 -16.90
CA VAL A 197 22.22 -35.27 -16.65
C VAL A 197 21.78 -34.37 -15.51
N THR A 198 22.68 -34.15 -14.55
CA THR A 198 22.40 -33.34 -13.35
C THR A 198 23.37 -32.18 -13.26
N TYR A 199 22.85 -31.00 -12.94
CA TYR A 199 23.61 -29.78 -12.69
C TYR A 199 23.26 -29.24 -11.31
N VAL A 200 24.26 -28.63 -10.66
CA VAL A 200 24.10 -27.85 -9.44
C VAL A 200 24.61 -26.46 -9.74
N VAL A 201 23.77 -25.45 -9.54
CA VAL A 201 24.09 -24.04 -9.72
C VAL A 201 24.12 -23.41 -8.34
N ALA A 202 25.28 -23.00 -7.86
CA ALA A 202 25.42 -22.21 -6.64
C ALA A 202 25.22 -20.74 -6.97
N SER A 203 24.02 -20.21 -6.71
CA SER A 203 23.70 -18.81 -6.97
C SER A 203 24.26 -17.90 -5.87
N GLY A 204 24.81 -16.76 -6.30
CA GLY A 204 25.01 -15.61 -5.43
C GLY A 204 23.69 -15.10 -4.86
N LEU A 205 23.77 -14.12 -3.97
CA LEU A 205 22.59 -13.44 -3.44
C LEU A 205 21.86 -12.73 -4.59
N THR A 206 20.61 -13.12 -4.80
CA THR A 206 19.81 -12.66 -5.94
C THR A 206 19.25 -11.26 -5.71
N TYR A 207 19.34 -10.40 -6.73
CA TYR A 207 18.71 -9.08 -6.75
C TYR A 207 17.97 -8.81 -8.08
N GLY A 208 17.24 -7.70 -8.16
CA GLY A 208 16.45 -7.31 -9.34
C GLY A 208 14.95 -7.54 -9.20
N ALA A 209 14.17 -7.11 -10.19
CA ALA A 209 12.71 -7.19 -10.20
C ALA A 209 12.05 -6.59 -8.93
N GLU A 210 11.37 -7.40 -8.10
CA GLU A 210 10.66 -6.93 -6.89
C GLU A 210 11.50 -6.99 -5.59
N GLU A 211 12.75 -7.43 -5.74
CA GLU A 211 13.82 -7.64 -4.75
C GLU A 211 13.54 -8.62 -3.61
N ASN A 212 14.57 -9.43 -3.33
CA ASN A 212 14.57 -10.54 -2.39
C ASN A 212 15.28 -10.14 -1.09
N ILE A 213 16.53 -10.60 -0.88
CA ILE A 213 17.34 -10.34 0.32
C ILE A 213 17.60 -8.86 0.61
N PHE A 214 17.67 -8.01 -0.43
CA PHE A 214 17.92 -6.58 -0.29
C PHE A 214 16.64 -5.75 -0.13
N HIS A 215 15.46 -6.38 -0.14
CA HIS A 215 14.18 -5.68 -0.08
C HIS A 215 14.08 -4.76 1.15
N TYR A 216 14.62 -5.17 2.29
CA TYR A 216 14.60 -4.36 3.51
C TYR A 216 15.31 -3.00 3.32
N LEU A 217 16.40 -2.94 2.54
CA LEU A 217 17.14 -1.72 2.26
C LEU A 217 16.28 -0.78 1.43
N PHE A 218 15.72 -1.28 0.34
CA PHE A 218 14.93 -0.48 -0.58
C PHE A 218 13.62 -0.04 0.06
N LYS A 219 12.98 -0.90 0.86
CA LYS A 219 11.79 -0.54 1.64
C LYS A 219 12.11 0.55 2.67
N SER A 220 13.21 0.42 3.42
CA SER A 220 13.60 1.42 4.41
C SER A 220 13.94 2.76 3.76
N ALA A 221 14.67 2.73 2.64
CA ALA A 221 14.98 3.93 1.85
C ALA A 221 13.72 4.59 1.32
N TRP A 222 12.79 3.80 0.78
CA TRP A 222 11.50 4.27 0.28
C TRP A 222 10.65 4.96 1.34
N HIS A 223 10.69 4.47 2.58
CA HIS A 223 10.02 5.08 3.73
C HIS A 223 10.78 6.28 4.31
N ASN A 224 11.79 6.80 3.61
CA ASN A 224 12.58 7.96 4.01
C ASN A 224 13.26 7.78 5.37
N ALA A 225 13.74 6.55 5.66
CA ALA A 225 14.54 6.31 6.84
C ALA A 225 15.73 7.28 6.87
N PRO A 226 16.04 7.91 8.04
CA PRO A 226 17.07 8.95 8.12
C PRO A 226 18.46 8.43 7.75
N GLN A 227 18.69 7.13 7.97
CA GLN A 227 19.91 6.41 7.63
C GLN A 227 19.58 4.94 7.36
N LEU A 228 20.26 4.33 6.40
CA LEU A 228 20.13 2.88 6.15
C LEU A 228 21.06 2.09 7.07
N LEU A 229 20.60 0.91 7.48
CA LEU A 229 21.34 0.04 8.38
C LEU A 229 22.25 -0.89 7.57
N CYS A 230 23.54 -0.81 7.84
CA CYS A 230 24.54 -1.74 7.32
C CYS A 230 24.97 -2.69 8.45
N PHE A 231 24.85 -4.00 8.20
CA PHE A 231 25.12 -5.01 9.20
C PHE A 231 26.62 -5.29 9.34
N GLY A 232 27.10 -5.30 10.59
CA GLY A 232 28.52 -5.49 10.87
C GLY A 232 29.35 -4.26 10.50
N ASN A 233 30.58 -4.49 10.05
CA ASN A 233 31.49 -3.44 9.61
C ASN A 233 31.39 -3.13 8.10
N GLY A 234 30.50 -3.81 7.36
CA GLY A 234 30.23 -3.57 5.95
C GLY A 234 31.33 -3.97 4.96
N GLN A 235 32.53 -4.32 5.43
CA GLN A 235 33.69 -4.67 4.59
C GLN A 235 33.63 -6.07 3.98
N ASN A 236 32.60 -6.85 4.28
CA ASN A 236 32.45 -8.19 3.71
C ASN A 236 32.03 -8.11 2.24
N VAL A 237 32.66 -8.94 1.40
CA VAL A 237 32.34 -9.04 -0.02
C VAL A 237 31.23 -10.07 -0.20
N ILE A 238 30.16 -9.65 -0.88
CA ILE A 238 28.96 -10.46 -1.08
C ILE A 238 28.91 -10.87 -2.56
N PRO A 239 28.93 -12.18 -2.89
CA PRO A 239 28.63 -12.64 -4.24
C PRO A 239 27.17 -12.37 -4.58
N THR A 240 26.90 -11.59 -5.61
CA THR A 240 25.56 -11.24 -6.06
C THR A 240 25.27 -11.74 -7.47
N ILE A 241 23.98 -11.84 -7.84
CA ILE A 241 23.57 -12.07 -9.22
C ILE A 241 22.19 -11.46 -9.49
N HIS A 242 22.03 -10.81 -10.64
CA HIS A 242 20.72 -10.35 -11.05
C HIS A 242 19.82 -11.54 -11.45
N ILE A 243 18.54 -11.50 -11.08
CA ILE A 243 17.65 -12.65 -11.26
C ILE A 243 17.42 -13.03 -12.73
N LYS A 244 17.44 -12.05 -13.64
CA LYS A 244 17.38 -12.31 -15.10
C LYS A 244 18.65 -12.99 -15.60
N ASP A 245 19.80 -12.68 -15.01
CA ASP A 245 21.09 -13.25 -15.41
C ASP A 245 21.19 -14.69 -14.92
N LEU A 246 20.71 -14.96 -13.69
CA LEU A 246 20.54 -16.32 -13.20
C LEU A 246 19.62 -17.15 -14.12
N ALA A 247 18.51 -16.57 -14.58
CA ALA A 247 17.62 -17.24 -15.54
C ALA A 247 18.30 -17.49 -16.89
N GLY A 248 19.11 -16.53 -17.39
CA GLY A 248 19.92 -16.69 -18.59
C GLY A 248 20.99 -17.79 -18.47
N VAL A 249 21.61 -17.93 -17.30
CA VAL A 249 22.53 -19.03 -16.98
C VAL A 249 21.79 -20.38 -17.01
N ILE A 250 20.59 -20.45 -16.41
CA ILE A 250 19.77 -21.67 -16.42
C ILE A 250 19.35 -22.05 -17.85
N GLN A 251 18.95 -21.07 -18.65
CA GLN A 251 18.65 -21.28 -20.07
C GLN A 251 19.87 -21.85 -20.81
N ASN A 252 21.05 -21.24 -20.64
CA ASN A 252 22.30 -21.70 -21.24
C ASN A 252 22.63 -23.15 -20.83
N ILE A 253 22.40 -23.53 -19.57
CA ILE A 253 22.59 -24.92 -19.11
C ILE A 253 21.61 -25.86 -19.82
N ALA A 254 20.34 -25.46 -19.94
CA ALA A 254 19.29 -26.25 -20.58
C ALA A 254 19.52 -26.48 -22.09
N ASP A 255 20.16 -25.51 -22.75
CA ASP A 255 20.49 -25.56 -24.18
C ASP A 255 21.86 -26.22 -24.45
N SER A 256 22.93 -25.73 -23.81
CA SER A 256 24.32 -26.11 -24.13
C SER A 256 24.79 -27.44 -23.53
N ARG A 257 24.15 -27.91 -22.45
CA ARG A 257 24.55 -29.13 -21.71
C ARG A 257 26.05 -29.12 -21.35
N PRO A 258 26.51 -28.21 -20.46
CA PRO A 258 27.93 -28.03 -20.18
C PRO A 258 28.57 -29.29 -19.58
N LYS A 259 29.89 -29.43 -19.77
CA LYS A 259 30.67 -30.56 -19.23
C LYS A 259 30.81 -30.48 -17.70
N VAL A 260 30.97 -29.26 -17.19
CA VAL A 260 31.08 -28.97 -15.76
C VAL A 260 29.68 -29.03 -15.14
N ARG A 261 29.56 -29.75 -14.01
CA ARG A 261 28.27 -30.05 -13.38
C ARG A 261 27.96 -29.19 -12.16
N TYR A 262 28.99 -28.60 -11.56
CA TYR A 262 28.85 -27.67 -10.46
C TYR A 262 29.27 -26.31 -10.99
N LEU A 263 28.33 -25.37 -11.03
CA LEU A 263 28.50 -24.06 -11.63
C LEU A 263 28.27 -23.01 -10.54
N ILE A 264 29.07 -21.96 -10.53
CA ILE A 264 28.82 -20.79 -9.69
C ILE A 264 28.13 -19.76 -10.59
N ALA A 265 27.04 -19.16 -10.12
CA ALA A 265 26.34 -18.11 -10.83
C ALA A 265 26.42 -16.82 -10.01
N LYS A 266 27.35 -15.94 -10.38
CA LYS A 266 27.51 -14.57 -9.85
C LYS A 266 27.89 -13.60 -10.97
N ASP A 267 27.60 -12.32 -10.74
CA ASP A 267 28.04 -11.20 -11.56
C ASP A 267 29.55 -10.92 -11.38
N ASP A 268 30.10 -10.01 -12.19
CA ASP A 268 31.52 -9.66 -12.17
C ASP A 268 31.91 -8.78 -10.99
N ALA A 269 30.91 -8.20 -10.32
CA ALA A 269 31.11 -7.38 -9.16
C ALA A 269 31.73 -8.13 -7.97
N GLN A 270 32.53 -7.38 -7.22
CA GLN A 270 33.03 -7.76 -5.90
C GLN A 270 32.75 -6.64 -4.90
N ASN A 271 31.49 -6.20 -4.86
CA ASN A 271 31.11 -5.12 -3.97
C ASN A 271 31.06 -5.56 -2.52
N THR A 272 31.45 -4.63 -1.64
CA THR A 272 31.25 -4.78 -0.21
C THR A 272 29.79 -4.53 0.17
N LEU A 273 29.34 -5.05 1.31
CA LEU A 273 27.99 -4.73 1.81
C LEU A 273 27.81 -3.22 2.01
N GLU A 274 28.85 -2.52 2.49
CA GLU A 274 28.82 -1.07 2.65
C GLU A 274 28.58 -0.34 1.33
N GLU A 275 29.28 -0.72 0.25
CA GLU A 275 29.07 -0.14 -1.08
C GLU A 275 27.64 -0.33 -1.58
N ILE A 276 27.09 -1.54 -1.41
CA ILE A 276 25.70 -1.85 -1.79
C ILE A 276 24.73 -0.96 -1.01
N VAL A 277 24.86 -0.91 0.32
CA VAL A 277 23.96 -0.11 1.19
C VAL A 277 24.10 1.38 0.88
N LYS A 278 25.32 1.86 0.62
CA LYS A 278 25.59 3.25 0.26
C LYS A 278 25.01 3.62 -1.10
N ALA A 279 25.13 2.74 -2.10
CA ALA A 279 24.56 2.94 -3.42
C ALA A 279 23.02 3.07 -3.35
N VAL A 280 22.36 2.20 -2.58
CA VAL A 280 20.91 2.29 -2.34
C VAL A 280 20.57 3.57 -1.58
N SER A 281 21.32 3.90 -0.53
CA SER A 281 21.07 5.11 0.29
C SER A 281 21.19 6.39 -0.54
N GLN A 282 22.18 6.49 -1.41
CA GLN A 282 22.40 7.66 -2.26
C GLN A 282 21.35 7.82 -3.36
N ASN A 283 20.89 6.72 -3.96
CA ASN A 283 19.97 6.77 -5.09
C ASN A 283 18.49 6.66 -4.71
N LEU A 284 18.17 6.22 -3.50
CA LEU A 284 16.78 6.05 -3.05
C LEU A 284 16.49 6.73 -1.70
N GLY A 285 17.50 7.05 -0.90
CA GLY A 285 17.34 7.61 0.45
C GLY A 285 18.06 8.92 0.67
N THR A 286 18.69 9.06 1.84
CA THR A 286 19.38 10.29 2.30
C THR A 286 20.89 10.29 2.03
N GLY A 287 21.44 9.20 1.51
CA GLY A 287 22.88 8.97 1.37
C GLY A 287 23.60 8.59 2.67
N LYS A 288 22.92 8.60 3.82
CA LYS A 288 23.52 8.26 5.12
C LYS A 288 23.39 6.77 5.43
N VAL A 289 24.43 6.21 6.03
CA VAL A 289 24.50 4.80 6.43
C VAL A 289 24.94 4.72 7.88
N LYS A 290 24.31 3.84 8.66
CA LYS A 290 24.70 3.51 10.03
C LYS A 290 25.10 2.05 10.12
N MET A 291 26.31 1.83 10.62
CA MET A 291 26.80 0.49 10.96
C MET A 291 26.15 0.03 12.26
N ILE A 292 25.67 -1.21 12.27
CA ILE A 292 25.08 -1.84 13.45
C ILE A 292 25.75 -3.17 13.78
N THR A 293 25.90 -3.42 15.07
CA THR A 293 26.51 -4.66 15.55
C THR A 293 25.56 -5.84 15.39
N LYS A 294 26.09 -7.06 15.49
CA LYS A 294 25.27 -8.28 15.39
C LYS A 294 24.20 -8.37 16.50
N GLU A 295 24.52 -7.86 17.68
CA GLU A 295 23.61 -7.89 18.83
C GLU A 295 22.43 -6.93 18.64
N GLU A 296 22.69 -5.75 18.08
CA GLU A 296 21.64 -4.76 17.74
C GLU A 296 20.79 -5.24 16.55
N ALA A 297 21.40 -5.90 15.57
CA ALA A 297 20.70 -6.44 14.42
C ALA A 297 19.68 -7.53 14.80
N LEU A 298 20.02 -8.38 15.78
CA LEU A 298 19.12 -9.43 16.30
C LEU A 298 17.87 -8.88 17.00
N LEU A 299 17.86 -7.60 17.38
CA LEU A 299 16.70 -6.93 17.99
C LEU A 299 15.75 -6.34 16.93
N SER A 300 16.17 -6.24 15.67
CA SER A 300 15.30 -5.80 14.58
C SER A 300 14.30 -6.90 14.24
N LYS A 301 13.03 -6.52 14.12
CA LYS A 301 11.95 -7.43 13.68
C LYS A 301 11.83 -7.52 12.16
N ASP A 302 12.55 -6.66 11.43
CA ASP A 302 12.33 -6.46 9.99
C ASP A 302 13.07 -7.47 9.11
N ILE A 303 13.94 -8.30 9.69
CA ILE A 303 14.79 -9.24 8.95
C ILE A 303 14.86 -10.59 9.67
N GLU A 304 14.79 -11.67 8.91
CA GLU A 304 14.94 -13.03 9.43
C GLU A 304 16.40 -13.36 9.74
N GLN A 305 16.62 -14.28 10.69
CA GLN A 305 17.98 -14.71 11.05
C GLN A 305 18.74 -15.33 9.85
N SER A 306 18.04 -16.05 8.98
CA SER A 306 18.55 -16.61 7.73
C SER A 306 19.11 -15.54 6.79
N ASP A 307 18.40 -14.42 6.65
CA ASP A 307 18.78 -13.29 5.80
C ASP A 307 19.98 -12.55 6.37
N PHE A 308 20.00 -12.38 7.69
CA PHE A 308 21.13 -11.80 8.39
C PHE A 308 22.43 -12.61 8.20
N ASP A 309 22.35 -13.94 8.29
CA ASP A 309 23.49 -14.83 8.05
C ASP A 309 24.00 -14.71 6.59
N GLN A 310 23.10 -14.53 5.62
CA GLN A 310 23.44 -14.31 4.21
C GLN A 310 24.14 -12.96 3.99
N LEU A 311 23.64 -11.88 4.59
CA LEU A 311 24.23 -10.54 4.43
C LEU A 311 25.61 -10.40 5.09
N LEU A 312 25.93 -11.23 6.08
CA LEU A 312 27.24 -11.26 6.73
C LEU A 312 28.25 -12.19 6.04
N VAL A 313 27.88 -12.79 4.91
CA VAL A 313 28.78 -13.65 4.15
C VAL A 313 29.97 -12.82 3.63
N ASN A 314 31.17 -13.39 3.71
CA ASN A 314 32.37 -12.79 3.14
C ASN A 314 33.02 -13.83 2.22
N LEU A 315 32.69 -13.76 0.93
CA LEU A 315 33.16 -14.70 -0.08
C LEU A 315 33.57 -13.94 -1.33
N ARG A 316 34.82 -14.15 -1.76
CA ARG A 316 35.27 -13.80 -3.11
C ARG A 316 35.21 -15.06 -3.95
N MET A 317 34.40 -15.03 -5.00
CA MET A 317 34.23 -16.16 -5.92
C MET A 317 34.46 -15.65 -7.34
N ASP A 318 34.72 -16.55 -8.28
CA ASP A 318 34.72 -16.24 -9.70
C ASP A 318 33.98 -17.35 -10.47
N ALA A 319 33.14 -16.94 -11.42
CA ALA A 319 32.28 -17.82 -12.20
C ALA A 319 32.90 -18.05 -13.58
N VAL A 320 34.13 -18.57 -13.60
CA VAL A 320 34.97 -18.69 -14.80
C VAL A 320 34.24 -19.48 -15.88
N ASN A 321 33.55 -20.56 -15.50
CA ASN A 321 32.84 -21.39 -16.44
C ASN A 321 31.67 -20.68 -17.11
N VAL A 322 30.93 -19.86 -16.37
CA VAL A 322 29.80 -19.10 -16.90
C VAL A 322 30.29 -18.01 -17.84
N LYS A 323 31.31 -17.24 -17.43
CA LYS A 323 31.85 -16.14 -18.25
C LYS A 323 32.48 -16.61 -19.55
N GLU A 324 33.32 -17.64 -19.49
CA GLU A 324 34.11 -18.05 -20.66
C GLU A 324 33.35 -19.00 -21.61
N ASN A 325 32.39 -19.79 -21.10
CA ASN A 325 31.76 -20.87 -21.88
C ASN A 325 30.27 -20.69 -22.13
N MET A 326 29.61 -19.69 -21.55
CA MET A 326 28.18 -19.43 -21.77
C MET A 326 27.97 -18.09 -22.47
N ARG A 327 26.90 -18.00 -23.25
CA ARG A 327 26.47 -16.75 -23.91
C ARG A 327 25.26 -16.23 -23.15
N VAL A 328 25.53 -15.49 -22.08
CA VAL A 328 24.48 -14.88 -21.26
C VAL A 328 24.25 -13.45 -21.74
N ASN A 329 22.99 -13.10 -21.99
CA ASN A 329 22.60 -11.71 -22.21
C ASN A 329 22.48 -11.04 -20.85
N TRP A 330 23.58 -10.47 -20.37
CA TRP A 330 23.66 -9.86 -19.05
C TRP A 330 22.79 -8.60 -18.96
N ALA A 331 21.94 -8.56 -17.95
CA ALA A 331 21.19 -7.38 -17.53
C ALA A 331 22.01 -6.51 -16.57
N ALA A 332 22.89 -7.12 -15.75
CA ALA A 332 23.76 -6.41 -14.81
C ALA A 332 25.11 -7.12 -14.63
N GLU A 333 25.89 -7.24 -15.72
CA GLU A 333 27.22 -7.89 -15.70
C GLU A 333 28.14 -7.25 -14.66
N THR A 334 28.18 -5.91 -14.63
CA THR A 334 29.01 -5.14 -13.71
C THR A 334 28.44 -5.02 -12.29
N GLY A 335 27.33 -5.69 -12.01
CA GLY A 335 26.74 -5.85 -10.69
C GLY A 335 25.73 -4.80 -10.27
N LEU A 336 25.32 -4.88 -9.00
CA LEU A 336 24.23 -4.08 -8.44
C LEU A 336 24.58 -2.58 -8.33
N VAL A 337 25.80 -2.25 -7.91
CA VAL A 337 26.18 -0.87 -7.58
C VAL A 337 26.22 0.02 -8.82
N GLU A 338 26.79 -0.47 -9.92
CA GLU A 338 26.86 0.29 -11.18
C GLU A 338 25.50 0.39 -11.87
N ASN A 339 24.67 -0.65 -11.78
CA ASN A 339 23.35 -0.72 -12.44
C ASN A 339 22.19 -0.29 -11.53
N ILE A 340 22.49 0.40 -10.41
CA ILE A 340 21.51 0.71 -9.36
C ILE A 340 20.28 1.49 -9.86
N GLN A 341 20.46 2.41 -10.81
CA GLN A 341 19.36 3.20 -11.36
C GLN A 341 18.36 2.33 -12.15
N GLN A 342 18.87 1.39 -12.94
CA GLN A 342 18.03 0.42 -13.65
C GLN A 342 17.30 -0.47 -12.65
N ILE A 343 17.99 -0.97 -11.62
CA ILE A 343 17.41 -1.85 -10.60
C ILE A 343 16.31 -1.13 -9.82
N ILE A 344 16.51 0.12 -9.42
CA ILE A 344 15.47 0.96 -8.77
C ILE A 344 14.25 1.12 -9.68
N LYS A 345 14.46 1.29 -10.99
CA LYS A 345 13.36 1.37 -11.95
C LYS A 345 12.60 0.04 -12.02
N GLU A 346 13.32 -1.08 -12.12
CA GLU A 346 12.71 -2.42 -12.11
C GLU A 346 11.92 -2.69 -10.82
N TYR A 347 12.43 -2.22 -9.68
CA TYR A 347 11.78 -2.28 -8.38
C TYR A 347 10.48 -1.48 -8.33
N LYS A 348 10.53 -0.22 -8.79
CA LYS A 348 9.37 0.65 -8.92
C LYS A 348 8.30 0.01 -9.81
N ASP A 349 8.69 -0.50 -10.98
CA ASP A 349 7.77 -1.10 -11.94
C ASP A 349 7.16 -2.41 -11.44
N SER A 350 7.96 -3.29 -10.83
CA SER A 350 7.52 -4.61 -10.36
C SER A 350 6.51 -4.50 -9.21
N ARG A 351 6.71 -3.53 -8.30
CA ARG A 351 5.81 -3.26 -7.18
C ARG A 351 4.75 -2.20 -7.46
N ARG A 352 4.74 -1.63 -8.69
CA ARG A 352 3.85 -0.54 -9.12
C ARG A 352 3.94 0.69 -8.22
N LEU A 353 5.14 0.96 -7.71
CA LEU A 353 5.44 2.12 -6.89
C LEU A 353 5.65 3.32 -7.80
N GLN A 354 4.63 4.17 -7.90
CA GLN A 354 4.66 5.38 -8.72
C GLN A 354 4.37 6.60 -7.84
N PRO A 355 5.21 7.64 -7.89
CA PRO A 355 4.98 8.84 -7.10
C PRO A 355 3.70 9.53 -7.55
N LEU A 356 2.78 9.73 -6.61
CA LEU A 356 1.55 10.46 -6.88
C LEU A 356 1.76 11.95 -6.62
N ARG A 357 1.55 12.79 -7.64
CA ARG A 357 1.80 14.23 -7.57
C ARG A 357 0.51 14.97 -7.79
N VAL A 358 0.08 15.72 -6.78
CA VAL A 358 -1.21 16.42 -6.79
C VAL A 358 -0.98 17.88 -6.42
N CYS A 359 -1.67 18.78 -7.13
CA CYS A 359 -1.72 20.20 -6.77
C CYS A 359 -3.16 20.56 -6.40
N VAL A 360 -3.36 21.15 -5.21
CA VAL A 360 -4.68 21.61 -4.77
C VAL A 360 -4.67 23.13 -4.64
N VAL A 361 -5.46 23.78 -5.49
CA VAL A 361 -5.65 25.23 -5.54
C VAL A 361 -7.09 25.61 -5.18
N GLY A 362 -7.32 26.87 -4.86
CA GLY A 362 -8.63 27.38 -4.48
C GLY A 362 -8.57 28.56 -3.50
N PRO A 363 -9.70 29.20 -3.20
CA PRO A 363 -9.76 30.42 -2.40
C PRO A 363 -9.38 30.16 -0.94
N PRO A 364 -8.88 31.17 -0.21
CA PRO A 364 -8.64 31.08 1.23
C PRO A 364 -9.85 30.54 2.00
N ALA A 365 -9.62 29.78 3.08
CA ALA A 365 -10.65 29.18 3.94
C ALA A 365 -11.57 28.10 3.31
N SER A 366 -11.34 27.68 2.07
CA SER A 366 -12.10 26.60 1.42
C SER A 366 -11.84 25.19 2.00
N GLY A 367 -10.95 25.05 2.99
CA GLY A 367 -10.63 23.77 3.61
C GLY A 367 -9.53 22.95 2.91
N LYS A 368 -8.78 23.54 1.97
CA LYS A 368 -7.67 22.87 1.25
C LYS A 368 -6.74 22.09 2.18
N SER A 369 -6.20 22.74 3.22
CA SER A 369 -5.26 22.08 4.13
C SER A 369 -5.86 20.88 4.85
N THR A 370 -7.16 20.90 5.16
CA THR A 370 -7.87 19.77 5.77
C THR A 370 -8.03 18.61 4.78
N VAL A 371 -8.42 18.91 3.55
CA VAL A 371 -8.57 17.91 2.48
C VAL A 371 -7.20 17.30 2.12
N VAL A 372 -6.19 18.13 1.94
CA VAL A 372 -4.81 17.71 1.63
C VAL A 372 -4.26 16.84 2.77
N GLN A 373 -4.47 17.22 4.03
CA GLN A 373 -4.02 16.41 5.17
C GLN A 373 -4.64 14.99 5.14
N GLN A 374 -5.96 14.89 4.94
CA GLN A 374 -6.63 13.58 4.86
C GLN A 374 -6.17 12.75 3.66
N LEU A 375 -5.88 13.40 2.53
CA LEU A 375 -5.33 12.71 1.35
C LEU A 375 -3.90 12.24 1.59
N CYS A 376 -3.04 13.07 2.20
CA CYS A 376 -1.67 12.71 2.54
C CYS A 376 -1.62 11.53 3.53
N GLU A 377 -2.49 11.50 4.54
CA GLU A 377 -2.60 10.38 5.48
C GLU A 377 -3.04 9.09 4.77
N PHE A 378 -4.04 9.16 3.90
CA PHE A 378 -4.56 7.99 3.18
C PHE A 378 -3.59 7.43 2.14
N TYR A 379 -2.91 8.30 1.37
CA TYR A 379 -1.97 7.90 0.33
C TYR A 379 -0.53 7.77 0.83
N LYS A 380 -0.26 8.11 2.11
CA LYS A 380 1.09 8.21 2.71
C LYS A 380 2.02 9.09 1.86
N LEU A 381 1.60 10.33 1.61
CA LEU A 381 2.32 11.34 0.80
C LEU A 381 2.81 12.52 1.64
N HIS A 382 3.73 13.31 1.07
CA HIS A 382 4.21 14.53 1.71
C HIS A 382 3.24 15.69 1.51
N HIS A 383 2.80 16.31 2.62
CA HIS A 383 2.03 17.55 2.60
C HIS A 383 2.99 18.73 2.44
N ILE A 384 2.97 19.37 1.27
CA ILE A 384 3.85 20.50 0.97
C ILE A 384 3.11 21.80 1.22
N LYS A 385 3.41 22.45 2.35
CA LYS A 385 2.92 23.79 2.71
C LYS A 385 4.02 24.82 2.57
N ILE A 386 3.66 26.04 2.18
CA ILE A 386 4.63 27.14 2.02
C ILE A 386 5.48 27.37 3.28
N LYS A 387 4.85 27.37 4.47
CA LYS A 387 5.57 27.59 5.74
C LYS A 387 6.57 26.47 6.03
N ASP A 388 6.10 25.22 5.97
CA ASP A 388 6.90 24.04 6.28
C ASP A 388 8.10 23.92 5.33
N VAL A 389 7.93 24.25 4.03
CA VAL A 389 9.02 24.29 3.04
C VAL A 389 10.07 25.34 3.40
N ILE A 390 9.64 26.55 3.77
CA ILE A 390 10.55 27.63 4.16
C ILE A 390 11.31 27.25 5.43
N ASP A 391 10.60 26.79 6.46
CA ASP A 391 11.21 26.44 7.75
C ASP A 391 12.22 25.30 7.59
N GLU A 392 11.88 24.26 6.82
CA GLU A 392 12.81 23.14 6.53
C GLU A 392 14.01 23.58 5.68
N ALA A 393 13.81 24.42 4.67
CA ALA A 393 14.91 24.96 3.87
C ALA A 393 15.87 25.79 4.74
N MET A 394 15.32 26.63 5.63
CA MET A 394 16.13 27.41 6.57
C MET A 394 16.89 26.52 7.57
N ASP A 395 16.27 25.46 8.09
CA ASP A 395 16.91 24.51 8.99
C ASP A 395 18.02 23.71 8.29
N ASN A 396 17.81 23.30 7.04
CA ASN A 396 18.80 22.61 6.22
C ASN A 396 19.99 23.51 5.91
N LEU A 397 19.74 24.76 5.50
CA LEU A 397 20.80 25.74 5.27
C LEU A 397 21.58 26.02 6.57
N THR A 398 20.89 26.17 7.71
CA THR A 398 21.53 26.39 9.02
C THR A 398 22.37 25.18 9.43
N THR A 399 21.89 23.96 9.17
CA THR A 399 22.62 22.74 9.49
C THR A 399 23.86 22.59 8.62
N THR A 400 23.76 22.91 7.33
CA THR A 400 24.90 22.91 6.40
C THR A 400 25.92 23.99 6.79
N ALA A 401 25.47 25.19 7.14
CA ALA A 401 26.34 26.26 7.64
C ALA A 401 27.06 25.89 8.94
N ARG A 402 26.42 25.15 9.86
CA ARG A 402 27.06 24.68 11.10
C ARG A 402 28.11 23.58 10.89
N ARG A 403 28.09 22.86 9.77
CA ARG A 403 29.09 21.81 9.48
C ARG A 403 30.45 22.37 9.07
N ALA A 404 30.54 23.66 8.72
CA ALA A 404 31.81 24.36 8.51
C ALA A 404 32.69 24.44 9.78
N ASP A 405 32.12 24.26 10.99
CA ASP A 405 32.89 24.31 12.25
C ASP A 405 33.48 22.94 12.66
N SER A 406 33.25 21.86 11.90
CA SER A 406 33.79 20.52 12.18
C SER A 406 34.95 20.15 11.24
N GLU A 407 36.14 19.93 11.80
CA GLU A 407 37.47 19.86 11.16
C GLU A 407 37.72 18.75 10.09
N ASP A 408 36.72 18.04 9.55
CA ASP A 408 36.96 16.78 8.83
C ASP A 408 36.77 16.74 7.29
N GLN A 409 36.35 17.80 6.57
CA GLN A 409 36.24 17.74 5.08
C GLN A 409 36.53 19.08 4.36
N GLU A 410 37.70 19.21 3.73
CA GLU A 410 38.14 20.39 2.95
C GLU A 410 37.28 20.70 1.68
N GLU A 411 36.40 19.79 1.25
CA GLU A 411 35.46 20.01 0.12
C GLU A 411 34.08 20.58 0.55
N GLU A 412 33.75 20.58 1.85
CA GLU A 412 32.45 21.07 2.37
C GLU A 412 32.44 22.57 2.72
N ASP A 413 33.60 23.21 2.84
CA ASP A 413 33.74 24.61 3.26
C ASP A 413 33.08 25.61 2.29
N GLY A 414 33.16 25.36 0.98
CA GLY A 414 32.54 26.23 -0.03
C GLY A 414 31.01 26.22 0.03
N LYS A 415 30.41 25.03 0.17
CA LYS A 415 28.94 24.88 0.26
C LYS A 415 28.39 25.45 1.57
N ALA A 416 29.16 25.37 2.65
CA ALA A 416 28.78 25.94 3.93
C ALA A 416 28.83 27.48 3.90
N GLN A 417 29.84 28.08 3.25
CA GLN A 417 29.90 29.53 3.01
C GLN A 417 28.77 30.02 2.11
N ASP A 418 28.50 29.33 1.00
CA ASP A 418 27.40 29.68 0.10
C ASP A 418 26.02 29.60 0.81
N ALA A 419 25.84 28.59 1.68
CA ALA A 419 24.62 28.46 2.48
C ALA A 419 24.47 29.61 3.49
N GLN A 420 25.57 30.03 4.12
CA GLN A 420 25.58 31.16 5.06
C GLN A 420 25.26 32.48 4.34
N ASP A 421 25.87 32.73 3.18
CA ASP A 421 25.60 33.91 2.35
C ASP A 421 24.13 33.96 1.88
N LEU A 422 23.55 32.80 1.54
CA LEU A 422 22.15 32.70 1.14
C LEU A 422 21.21 33.02 2.31
N ILE A 423 21.49 32.50 3.51
CA ILE A 423 20.74 32.83 4.73
C ILE A 423 20.76 34.34 5.00
N ASP A 424 21.93 34.97 4.86
CA ASP A 424 22.09 36.39 5.14
C ASP A 424 21.30 37.24 4.12
N ARG A 425 21.36 36.92 2.82
CA ARG A 425 20.53 37.58 1.78
C ARG A 425 19.03 37.43 2.06
N ILE A 426 18.61 36.24 2.47
CA ILE A 426 17.21 35.95 2.78
C ILE A 426 16.73 36.76 4.00
N ASN A 427 17.55 36.87 5.03
CA ASN A 427 17.22 37.64 6.23
C ASN A 427 17.18 39.14 5.94
N GLU A 428 18.13 39.66 5.14
CA GLU A 428 18.13 41.05 4.67
C GLU A 428 16.87 41.37 3.84
N GLY A 429 16.42 40.45 2.98
CA GLY A 429 15.18 40.60 2.20
C GLY A 429 13.91 40.55 3.04
N LYS A 430 13.87 39.71 4.10
CA LYS A 430 12.75 39.66 5.06
C LYS A 430 12.58 40.97 5.82
N ASP A 431 13.69 41.62 6.18
CA ASP A 431 13.70 42.89 6.92
C ASP A 431 13.20 44.07 6.06
N GLN A 432 13.41 44.02 4.74
CA GLN A 432 12.93 45.04 3.80
C GLN A 432 11.44 44.87 3.43
N THR A 433 10.92 43.64 3.47
CA THR A 433 9.63 43.29 2.88
C THR A 433 8.58 42.88 3.92
N THR A 434 8.36 43.64 5.00
CA THR A 434 7.30 43.35 6.01
C THR A 434 7.25 41.88 6.50
N GLY A 435 8.38 41.17 6.50
CA GLY A 435 8.49 39.75 6.88
C GLY A 435 8.01 38.73 5.83
N ARG A 436 7.80 39.12 4.56
CA ARG A 436 7.53 38.19 3.45
C ARG A 436 8.79 37.93 2.64
N LEU A 437 8.96 36.68 2.22
CA LEU A 437 10.03 36.27 1.31
C LEU A 437 9.71 36.66 -0.12
N GLU A 438 10.74 36.98 -0.90
CA GLU A 438 10.63 37.19 -2.35
C GLU A 438 10.25 35.89 -3.05
N ASP A 439 9.40 36.00 -4.07
CA ASP A 439 8.79 34.85 -4.77
C ASP A 439 9.85 33.93 -5.40
N GLN A 440 10.97 34.48 -5.88
CA GLN A 440 12.08 33.71 -6.47
C GLN A 440 12.69 32.71 -5.47
N HIS A 441 12.96 33.15 -4.23
CA HIS A 441 13.49 32.28 -3.18
C HIS A 441 12.49 31.21 -2.77
N VAL A 442 11.19 31.55 -2.71
CA VAL A 442 10.14 30.57 -2.42
C VAL A 442 10.07 29.52 -3.52
N ILE A 443 10.12 29.91 -4.79
CA ILE A 443 10.09 28.97 -5.91
C ILE A 443 11.30 28.04 -5.87
N GLN A 444 12.50 28.57 -5.59
CA GLN A 444 13.71 27.76 -5.44
C GLN A 444 13.57 26.72 -4.31
N PHE A 445 13.08 27.13 -3.14
CA PHE A 445 12.85 26.19 -2.02
C PHE A 445 11.80 25.13 -2.33
N PHE A 446 10.76 25.50 -3.09
CA PHE A 446 9.80 24.52 -3.58
C PHE A 446 10.45 23.56 -4.57
N LYS A 447 11.26 24.02 -5.52
CA LYS A 447 12.00 23.13 -6.45
C LYS A 447 12.89 22.16 -5.69
N ASP A 448 13.71 22.64 -4.76
CA ASP A 448 14.61 21.80 -3.96
C ASP A 448 13.82 20.76 -3.16
N LYS A 449 12.71 21.15 -2.53
CA LYS A 449 11.87 20.23 -1.77
C LYS A 449 11.20 19.20 -2.66
N LEU A 450 10.66 19.60 -3.81
CA LEU A 450 9.97 18.70 -4.73
C LEU A 450 10.94 17.75 -5.44
N LEU A 451 12.19 18.17 -5.68
CA LEU A 451 13.28 17.34 -6.21
C LEU A 451 13.91 16.42 -5.16
N SER A 452 13.62 16.63 -3.87
CA SER A 452 14.11 15.73 -2.82
C SER A 452 13.65 14.29 -3.03
N MET A 453 14.50 13.32 -2.66
CA MET A 453 14.24 11.88 -2.86
C MET A 453 12.93 11.42 -2.21
N SER A 454 12.56 12.03 -1.08
CA SER A 454 11.31 11.71 -0.39
C SER A 454 10.07 12.03 -1.22
N CYS A 455 10.07 13.20 -1.86
CA CYS A 455 9.00 13.65 -2.75
C CYS A 455 9.04 12.91 -4.10
N GLN A 456 10.22 12.62 -4.63
CA GLN A 456 10.38 11.89 -5.90
C GLN A 456 10.01 10.40 -5.81
N ASN A 457 10.15 9.78 -4.64
CA ASN A 457 9.79 8.39 -4.43
C ASN A 457 8.30 8.23 -4.14
N GLN A 458 7.80 8.85 -3.07
CA GLN A 458 6.42 8.64 -2.61
C GLN A 458 5.43 9.52 -3.39
N GLY A 459 5.86 10.70 -3.82
CA GLY A 459 4.99 11.76 -4.32
C GLY A 459 4.69 12.80 -3.25
N PHE A 460 3.87 13.78 -3.64
CA PHE A 460 3.58 14.96 -2.84
C PHE A 460 2.22 15.56 -3.20
N ILE A 461 1.64 16.29 -2.25
CA ILE A 461 0.48 17.15 -2.48
C ILE A 461 0.84 18.59 -2.14
N ILE A 462 0.77 19.49 -3.13
CA ILE A 462 1.00 20.92 -2.95
C ILE A 462 -0.29 21.60 -2.46
N ASP A 463 -0.20 22.32 -1.35
CA ASP A 463 -1.31 23.04 -0.72
C ASP A 463 -1.27 24.54 -1.03
N GLY A 464 -2.12 24.98 -1.96
CA GLY A 464 -2.40 26.40 -2.21
C GLY A 464 -1.26 27.19 -2.84
N PHE A 465 -0.36 26.52 -3.56
CA PHE A 465 0.72 27.10 -4.37
C PHE A 465 0.83 26.30 -5.69
N PRO A 466 1.20 26.90 -6.84
CA PRO A 466 1.42 28.33 -7.12
C PRO A 466 0.13 29.18 -7.06
N LYS A 467 0.27 30.52 -6.95
CA LYS A 467 -0.86 31.48 -6.87
C LYS A 467 -1.01 32.37 -8.10
N THR A 468 0.03 32.50 -8.92
CA THR A 468 0.03 33.26 -10.17
C THR A 468 0.53 32.39 -11.31
N ILE A 469 0.21 32.79 -12.56
CA ILE A 469 0.68 32.12 -13.77
C ILE A 469 2.21 32.16 -13.85
N GLU A 470 2.83 33.28 -13.50
CA GLU A 470 4.29 33.45 -13.49
C GLU A 470 4.97 32.47 -12.53
N GLN A 471 4.45 32.34 -11.30
CA GLN A 471 4.96 31.37 -10.33
C GLN A 471 4.84 29.93 -10.83
N ALA A 472 3.74 29.59 -11.52
CA ALA A 472 3.54 28.27 -12.09
C ALA A 472 4.54 27.99 -13.23
N LYS A 473 4.73 28.96 -14.13
CA LYS A 473 5.70 28.89 -15.23
C LYS A 473 7.11 28.66 -14.70
N GLU A 474 7.54 29.45 -13.72
CA GLU A 474 8.90 29.35 -13.17
C GLU A 474 9.11 28.06 -12.35
N LEU A 475 8.11 27.65 -11.55
CA LEU A 475 8.18 26.44 -10.72
C LEU A 475 8.28 25.16 -11.56
N PHE A 476 7.52 25.08 -12.65
CA PHE A 476 7.42 23.88 -13.49
C PHE A 476 8.25 23.93 -14.78
N ALA A 477 9.00 25.02 -15.01
CA ALA A 477 9.94 25.13 -16.13
C ALA A 477 11.00 24.02 -16.13
N SER A 478 11.41 23.58 -17.32
CA SER A 478 12.59 22.74 -17.51
C SER A 478 13.87 23.52 -17.24
N GLU A 479 14.83 22.90 -16.55
CA GLU A 479 16.16 23.49 -16.29
C GLU A 479 17.07 23.49 -17.53
N ASP A 480 16.69 22.77 -18.60
CA ASP A 480 17.46 22.69 -19.86
C ASP A 480 17.28 23.91 -20.79
N ASP A 481 16.42 24.86 -20.46
CA ASP A 481 16.11 26.04 -21.31
C ASP A 481 16.88 27.31 -20.87
N GLU A 482 18.23 27.23 -20.81
CA GLU A 482 19.12 28.42 -20.78
C GLU A 482 19.37 29.02 -22.19
N GLU A 483 18.47 28.84 -23.16
CA GLU A 483 18.53 29.55 -24.45
C GLU A 483 17.54 30.72 -24.52
N PRO A 484 17.93 31.86 -25.14
CA PRO A 484 17.17 33.11 -25.08
C PRO A 484 15.78 33.02 -25.72
N GLU A 485 14.84 33.74 -25.09
CA GLU A 485 13.39 33.95 -25.25
C GLU A 485 12.66 33.84 -26.62
N GLU A 486 13.25 33.38 -27.73
CA GLU A 486 12.57 33.38 -29.03
C GLU A 486 12.23 31.98 -29.62
N ALA A 487 12.48 30.88 -28.90
CA ALA A 487 12.15 29.53 -29.41
C ALA A 487 11.76 28.46 -28.37
N ALA A 488 11.35 28.82 -27.16
CA ALA A 488 10.74 27.84 -26.25
C ALA A 488 9.43 27.34 -26.88
N LYS A 489 9.41 26.10 -27.36
CA LYS A 489 8.17 25.44 -27.79
C LYS A 489 7.20 25.51 -26.60
N ALA A 490 5.99 26.03 -26.83
CA ALA A 490 4.91 25.95 -25.86
C ALA A 490 4.79 24.49 -25.37
N GLY A 491 5.19 24.22 -24.13
CA GLY A 491 5.09 22.88 -23.53
C GLY A 491 6.39 22.20 -23.07
N SER A 492 7.55 22.87 -22.94
CA SER A 492 8.65 22.30 -22.15
C SER A 492 8.39 22.49 -20.65
N TYR A 493 8.21 21.39 -19.93
CA TYR A 493 7.99 21.39 -18.48
C TYR A 493 8.77 20.25 -17.82
N ASN A 494 9.13 20.44 -16.56
CA ASN A 494 9.87 19.43 -15.81
C ASN A 494 8.93 18.25 -15.48
N LYS A 495 9.17 17.11 -16.15
CA LYS A 495 8.39 15.88 -15.99
C LYS A 495 8.44 15.31 -14.57
N LEU A 496 9.39 15.68 -13.73
CA LEU A 496 9.50 15.23 -12.34
C LEU A 496 8.67 16.09 -11.38
N LEU A 497 8.53 17.39 -11.68
CA LEU A 497 7.81 18.36 -10.84
C LEU A 497 6.32 18.48 -11.21
N MET A 498 5.98 18.29 -12.48
CA MET A 498 4.61 18.47 -12.97
C MET A 498 3.62 17.52 -12.24
N PRO A 499 2.53 18.05 -11.63
CA PRO A 499 1.48 17.23 -11.03
C PRO A 499 0.74 16.38 -12.07
N GLU A 500 0.29 15.20 -11.66
CA GLU A 500 -0.60 14.34 -12.46
C GLU A 500 -2.06 14.79 -12.34
N PHE A 501 -2.44 15.30 -11.15
CA PHE A 501 -3.78 15.81 -10.87
C PHE A 501 -3.72 17.23 -10.32
N VAL A 502 -4.56 18.10 -10.87
CA VAL A 502 -4.76 19.47 -10.38
C VAL A 502 -6.22 19.61 -9.96
N PHE A 503 -6.46 19.94 -8.70
CA PHE A 503 -7.79 20.14 -8.15
C PHE A 503 -8.02 21.60 -7.78
N ASN A 504 -9.10 22.18 -8.27
CA ASN A 504 -9.55 23.50 -7.88
C ASN A 504 -10.78 23.39 -6.97
N LEU A 505 -10.65 23.80 -5.71
CA LEU A 505 -11.77 23.86 -4.77
C LEU A 505 -12.56 25.16 -4.99
N GLU A 506 -13.74 25.07 -5.58
CA GLU A 506 -14.61 26.20 -5.84
C GLU A 506 -15.60 26.44 -4.69
N SER A 507 -15.78 27.70 -4.33
CA SER A 507 -16.72 28.12 -3.28
C SER A 507 -17.10 29.60 -3.42
N ASN A 508 -18.29 29.92 -2.92
CA ASN A 508 -18.81 31.28 -2.86
C ASN A 508 -18.34 32.00 -1.59
N ASP A 509 -18.16 33.32 -1.68
CA ASP A 509 -17.61 34.13 -0.60
C ASP A 509 -18.52 34.11 0.64
N ASP A 510 -19.84 34.14 0.47
CA ASP A 510 -20.82 34.02 1.57
C ASP A 510 -20.68 32.70 2.34
N PHE A 511 -20.38 31.60 1.64
CA PHE A 511 -20.16 30.30 2.24
C PHE A 511 -18.84 30.28 3.04
N LEU A 512 -17.78 30.87 2.49
CA LEU A 512 -16.48 30.98 3.17
C LEU A 512 -16.56 31.85 4.42
N HIS A 513 -17.30 32.96 4.36
CA HIS A 513 -17.56 33.83 5.51
C HIS A 513 -18.29 33.10 6.64
N ASN A 514 -19.41 32.45 6.32
CA ASN A 514 -20.19 31.69 7.31
C ASN A 514 -19.38 30.54 7.92
N ARG A 515 -18.54 29.88 7.13
CA ARG A 515 -17.68 28.80 7.62
C ARG A 515 -16.63 29.30 8.60
N VAL A 516 -16.00 30.44 8.35
CA VAL A 516 -15.00 31.02 9.26
C VAL A 516 -15.64 31.55 10.54
N MET A 517 -16.85 32.12 10.47
CA MET A 517 -17.61 32.55 11.65
C MET A 517 -18.00 31.38 12.57
N ASN A 518 -18.20 30.19 12.02
CA ASN A 518 -18.56 28.99 12.77
C ASN A 518 -17.34 28.20 13.30
N LEU A 519 -16.10 28.66 13.07
CA LEU A 519 -14.91 28.03 13.61
C LEU A 519 -14.70 28.38 15.10
N PRO A 520 -14.22 27.44 15.93
CA PRO A 520 -13.90 27.72 17.34
C PRO A 520 -12.82 28.79 17.48
N GLU A 521 -12.94 29.68 18.48
CA GLU A 521 -11.96 30.74 18.76
C GLU A 521 -10.53 30.21 18.96
N SER A 522 -10.36 28.95 19.39
CA SER A 522 -9.06 28.28 19.55
C SER A 522 -8.32 28.03 18.24
N VAL A 523 -9.03 27.86 17.12
CA VAL A 523 -8.45 27.66 15.77
C VAL A 523 -8.17 29.01 15.09
N VAL A 524 -8.93 30.04 15.49
CA VAL A 524 -8.80 31.40 14.97
C VAL A 524 -7.68 32.18 15.68
N ASN A 525 -7.47 31.94 16.98
CA ASN A 525 -6.40 32.58 17.76
C ASN A 525 -5.01 32.16 17.24
N GLY A 526 -4.22 33.13 16.75
CA GLY A 526 -2.88 32.91 16.21
C GLY A 526 -2.82 32.63 14.70
N THR A 527 -3.96 32.61 13.99
CA THR A 527 -3.99 32.50 12.51
C THR A 527 -4.45 33.81 11.86
N HIS A 528 -4.12 34.03 10.57
CA HIS A 528 -4.60 35.20 9.80
C HIS A 528 -6.09 35.10 9.40
N ASN A 529 -6.87 34.25 10.06
CA ASN A 529 -8.30 34.04 9.82
C ASN A 529 -9.18 35.00 10.64
N THR A 530 -8.64 36.16 11.02
CA THR A 530 -9.47 37.28 11.49
C THR A 530 -10.38 37.76 10.36
N GLU A 531 -11.55 38.31 10.69
CA GLU A 531 -12.56 38.75 9.70
C GLU A 531 -11.97 39.71 8.66
N GLU A 532 -11.23 40.73 9.10
CA GLU A 532 -10.51 41.67 8.21
C GLU A 532 -9.40 41.00 7.38
N GLY A 533 -8.70 40.02 7.97
CA GLY A 533 -7.60 39.30 7.31
C GLY A 533 -8.07 38.29 6.27
N LEU A 534 -9.29 37.76 6.41
CA LEU A 534 -9.93 36.90 5.43
C LEU A 534 -10.44 37.72 4.23
N ILE A 535 -11.17 38.81 4.49
CA ILE A 535 -11.69 39.71 3.44
C ILE A 535 -10.56 40.19 2.54
N ARG A 536 -9.48 40.73 3.14
CA ARG A 536 -8.30 41.20 2.37
C ARG A 536 -7.70 40.11 1.48
N ARG A 537 -7.66 38.85 1.95
CA ARG A 537 -7.09 37.73 1.19
C ARG A 537 -8.03 37.23 0.09
N LEU A 538 -9.34 37.26 0.33
CA LEU A 538 -10.34 36.93 -0.69
C LEU A 538 -10.33 37.97 -1.81
N ASP A 539 -10.31 39.26 -1.46
CA ASP A 539 -10.21 40.35 -2.43
C ASP A 539 -8.93 40.22 -3.28
N GLN A 540 -7.79 39.98 -2.64
CA GLN A 540 -6.52 39.72 -3.35
C GLN A 540 -6.60 38.49 -4.26
N TYR A 541 -7.21 37.40 -3.80
CA TYR A 541 -7.34 36.18 -4.59
C TYR A 541 -8.23 36.39 -5.83
N ARG A 542 -9.35 37.11 -5.67
CA ARG A 542 -10.28 37.42 -6.76
C ARG A 542 -9.70 38.45 -7.73
N SER A 543 -8.89 39.41 -7.27
CA SER A 543 -8.22 40.36 -8.17
C SER A 543 -7.13 39.72 -9.03
N ILE A 544 -6.49 38.68 -8.51
CA ILE A 544 -5.43 37.93 -9.21
C ILE A 544 -6.02 36.86 -10.13
N ASN A 545 -7.14 36.23 -9.73
CA ASN A 545 -7.84 35.22 -10.53
C ASN A 545 -9.09 35.84 -11.15
N ASN A 546 -8.92 36.49 -12.30
CA ASN A 546 -10.02 37.04 -13.10
C ASN A 546 -10.53 36.00 -14.11
N GLU A 547 -11.68 36.25 -14.76
CA GLU A 547 -12.29 35.30 -15.72
C GLU A 547 -11.34 34.93 -16.88
N ASP A 548 -10.40 35.81 -17.23
CA ASP A 548 -9.47 35.64 -18.36
C ASP A 548 -8.06 35.17 -17.96
N GLU A 549 -7.63 35.36 -16.70
CA GLU A 549 -6.29 35.01 -16.21
C GLU A 549 -6.40 34.31 -14.86
N THR A 550 -6.23 32.99 -14.86
CA THR A 550 -6.13 32.17 -13.65
C THR A 550 -4.94 31.24 -13.74
N VAL A 551 -4.44 30.78 -12.59
CA VAL A 551 -3.39 29.74 -12.53
C VAL A 551 -3.80 28.47 -13.28
N LEU A 552 -5.11 28.21 -13.40
CA LEU A 552 -5.65 27.06 -14.11
C LEU A 552 -5.39 27.14 -15.62
N ASN A 553 -5.36 28.35 -16.19
CA ASN A 553 -5.12 28.56 -17.62
C ASN A 553 -3.73 28.04 -18.02
N TYR A 554 -2.73 28.14 -17.14
CA TYR A 554 -1.40 27.58 -17.38
C TYR A 554 -1.44 26.04 -17.53
N PHE A 555 -2.23 25.36 -16.69
CA PHE A 555 -2.37 23.90 -16.79
C PHE A 555 -3.17 23.50 -18.02
N ASP A 556 -4.23 24.23 -18.35
CA ASP A 556 -5.02 24.02 -19.58
C ASP A 556 -4.18 24.21 -20.86
N GLU A 557 -3.28 25.21 -20.88
CA GLU A 557 -2.33 25.45 -21.98
C GLU A 557 -1.36 24.28 -22.20
N ILE A 558 -1.07 23.50 -21.15
CA ILE A 558 -0.17 22.33 -21.17
C ILE A 558 -0.99 21.02 -21.28
N GLU A 559 -2.30 21.12 -21.60
CA GLU A 559 -3.25 20.00 -21.74
C GLU A 559 -3.54 19.24 -20.42
N PHE A 560 -3.16 19.78 -19.27
CA PHE A 560 -3.53 19.27 -17.95
C PHE A 560 -4.83 19.92 -17.48
N HIS A 561 -5.94 19.19 -17.57
CA HIS A 561 -7.27 19.74 -17.28
C HIS A 561 -7.54 19.72 -15.76
N PRO A 562 -7.65 20.89 -15.09
CA PRO A 562 -7.91 20.94 -13.67
C PRO A 562 -9.33 20.50 -13.33
N GLU A 563 -9.49 19.62 -12.35
CA GLU A 563 -10.80 19.20 -11.89
C GLU A 563 -11.37 20.18 -10.87
N LYS A 564 -12.51 20.77 -11.23
CA LYS A 564 -13.22 21.75 -10.42
C LYS A 564 -14.17 21.04 -9.46
N VAL A 565 -13.94 21.19 -8.15
CA VAL A 565 -14.73 20.57 -7.11
C VAL A 565 -15.44 21.65 -6.30
N ASP A 566 -16.77 21.66 -6.42
CA ASP A 566 -17.63 22.58 -5.68
C ASP A 566 -17.81 22.12 -4.22
N VAL A 567 -17.18 22.87 -3.31
CA VAL A 567 -17.17 22.60 -1.87
C VAL A 567 -18.49 22.98 -1.20
N THR A 568 -19.31 23.83 -1.83
CA THR A 568 -20.58 24.27 -1.23
C THR A 568 -21.63 23.15 -1.11
N LYS A 569 -21.41 22.05 -1.81
CA LYS A 569 -22.29 20.86 -1.81
C LYS A 569 -21.92 19.83 -0.75
N ASP A 570 -20.91 20.10 0.07
CA ASP A 570 -20.40 19.17 1.09
C ASP A 570 -20.80 19.65 2.49
N ASP A 571 -21.84 19.02 3.03
CA ASP A 571 -22.34 19.25 4.40
C ASP A 571 -21.69 18.29 5.43
N SER A 572 -20.76 17.44 5.00
CA SER A 572 -20.17 16.40 5.84
C SER A 572 -19.10 16.97 6.81
N HIS A 573 -18.97 16.35 7.98
CA HIS A 573 -17.97 16.74 8.97
C HIS A 573 -16.56 16.61 8.39
N MET A 574 -15.80 17.71 8.37
CA MET A 574 -14.43 17.79 7.84
C MET A 574 -14.30 17.48 6.34
N MET A 575 -15.35 17.70 5.54
CA MET A 575 -15.33 17.59 4.07
C MET A 575 -15.00 16.19 3.53
N LYS A 576 -15.57 15.15 4.17
CA LYS A 576 -15.37 13.75 3.77
C LYS A 576 -15.86 13.48 2.35
N ASP A 577 -17.00 14.04 1.96
CA ASP A 577 -17.57 13.80 0.63
C ASP A 577 -16.67 14.36 -0.49
N THR A 578 -16.05 15.53 -0.24
CA THR A 578 -15.03 16.11 -1.12
C THR A 578 -13.82 15.19 -1.22
N VAL A 579 -13.31 14.68 -0.09
CA VAL A 579 -12.18 13.75 -0.07
C VAL A 579 -12.49 12.45 -0.80
N GLU A 580 -13.70 11.90 -0.67
CA GLU A 580 -14.12 10.70 -1.40
C GLU A 580 -14.21 10.91 -2.91
N LYS A 581 -14.70 12.08 -3.36
CA LYS A 581 -14.70 12.43 -4.80
C LYS A 581 -13.27 12.47 -5.33
N LEU A 582 -12.37 13.14 -4.63
CA LEU A 582 -10.95 13.20 -5.00
C LEU A 582 -10.29 11.81 -5.00
N LYS A 583 -10.62 10.95 -4.02
CA LYS A 583 -10.15 9.57 -3.99
C LYS A 583 -10.62 8.75 -5.20
N LYS A 584 -11.86 8.94 -5.65
CA LYS A 584 -12.40 8.25 -6.85
C LYS A 584 -11.67 8.66 -8.13
N VAL A 585 -11.25 9.92 -8.23
CA VAL A 585 -10.51 10.43 -9.40
C VAL A 585 -9.08 9.91 -9.40
N ILE A 586 -8.39 10.02 -8.26
CA ILE A 586 -6.98 9.62 -8.11
C ILE A 586 -6.83 8.09 -8.25
N GLY A 587 -7.77 7.32 -7.69
CA GLY A 587 -7.76 5.87 -7.68
C GLY A 587 -7.11 5.25 -6.43
N ALA A 588 -6.67 4.00 -6.54
CA ALA A 588 -6.07 3.28 -5.41
C ALA A 588 -4.66 3.81 -5.08
N PRO A 589 -4.23 3.74 -3.80
CA PRO A 589 -2.87 4.10 -3.42
C PRO A 589 -1.81 3.32 -4.20
N ARG A 590 -0.79 4.04 -4.70
CA ARG A 590 0.33 3.49 -5.49
C ARG A 590 1.61 3.30 -4.65
N ASN A 591 1.50 3.33 -3.33
CA ASN A 591 2.61 3.19 -2.38
C ASN A 591 2.54 1.82 -1.67
N TYR A 592 3.51 1.51 -0.81
CA TYR A 592 3.43 0.39 0.12
C TYR A 592 2.10 0.47 0.88
N GLY A 593 1.28 -0.56 0.69
CA GLY A 593 0.03 -0.71 1.41
C GLY A 593 0.26 -0.74 2.93
N PRO A 594 -0.82 -0.69 3.71
CA PRO A 594 -0.73 -0.86 5.15
C PRO A 594 0.05 -2.13 5.48
N THR A 595 0.97 -2.06 6.45
CA THR A 595 1.65 -3.27 6.94
C THR A 595 0.62 -4.25 7.51
N ALA A 596 0.95 -5.54 7.63
CA ALA A 596 0.03 -6.51 8.23
C ALA A 596 -0.43 -6.07 9.63
N GLU A 597 0.48 -5.50 10.43
CA GLU A 597 0.18 -4.93 11.74
C GLU A 597 -0.76 -3.71 11.65
N GLU A 598 -0.50 -2.77 10.74
CA GLU A 598 -1.39 -1.62 10.52
C GLU A 598 -2.77 -2.05 10.02
N LEU A 599 -2.85 -3.10 9.19
CA LEU A 599 -4.10 -3.63 8.68
C LEU A 599 -4.92 -4.28 9.79
N GLU A 600 -4.27 -5.01 10.70
CA GLU A 600 -4.90 -5.57 11.90
C GLU A 600 -5.36 -4.47 12.86
N GLU A 601 -4.54 -3.44 13.06
CA GLU A 601 -4.91 -2.29 13.89
C GLU A 601 -6.08 -1.51 13.29
N MET A 602 -6.09 -1.26 11.99
CA MET A 602 -7.23 -0.64 11.31
C MET A 602 -8.50 -1.48 11.43
N LYS A 603 -8.42 -2.80 11.25
CA LYS A 603 -9.56 -3.70 11.48
C LYS A 603 -10.08 -3.59 12.91
N ARG A 604 -9.19 -3.56 13.90
CA ARG A 604 -9.57 -3.38 15.31
C ARG A 604 -10.26 -2.04 15.55
N VAL A 605 -9.73 -0.96 14.99
CA VAL A 605 -10.31 0.39 15.11
C VAL A 605 -11.68 0.46 14.42
N GLU A 606 -11.83 -0.14 13.25
CA GLU A 606 -13.11 -0.23 12.54
C GLU A 606 -14.14 -1.04 13.33
N GLU A 607 -13.74 -2.18 13.89
CA GLU A 607 -14.58 -3.01 14.76
C GLU A 607 -15.02 -2.25 16.02
N GLU A 608 -14.10 -1.53 16.68
CA GLU A 608 -14.40 -0.69 17.85
C GLU A 608 -15.35 0.46 17.51
N ALA A 609 -15.14 1.13 16.36
CA ALA A 609 -15.99 2.22 15.89
C ALA A 609 -17.40 1.73 15.54
N HIS A 610 -17.51 0.57 14.86
CA HIS A 610 -18.78 -0.07 14.57
C HIS A 610 -19.53 -0.42 15.86
N LEU A 611 -18.84 -0.99 16.84
CA LEU A 611 -19.43 -1.30 18.15
C LEU A 611 -19.94 -0.04 18.85
N LYS A 612 -19.15 1.03 18.83
CA LYS A 612 -19.51 2.30 19.47
C LYS A 612 -20.75 2.92 18.82
N HIS A 613 -20.80 2.97 17.49
CA HIS A 613 -21.95 3.47 16.75
C HIS A 613 -23.22 2.65 17.05
N GLU A 614 -23.10 1.31 17.09
CA GLU A 614 -24.23 0.44 17.44
C GLU A 614 -24.75 0.70 18.87
N THR A 615 -23.84 0.94 19.82
CA THR A 615 -24.22 1.27 21.21
C THR A 615 -24.89 2.64 21.32
N GLU A 616 -24.41 3.65 20.59
CA GLU A 616 -24.99 5.00 20.56
C GLU A 616 -26.39 4.97 19.93
N GLU A 617 -26.58 4.27 18.81
CA GLU A 617 -27.90 4.09 18.20
C GLU A 617 -28.89 3.32 19.09
N ARG A 618 -28.39 2.35 19.88
CA ARG A 618 -29.22 1.62 20.84
C ARG A 618 -29.67 2.54 21.98
N GLN A 619 -28.76 3.35 22.53
CA GLN A 619 -29.07 4.32 23.58
C GLN A 619 -30.03 5.41 23.08
N GLU A 620 -29.86 5.92 21.85
CA GLU A 620 -30.76 6.91 21.25
C GLU A 620 -32.18 6.33 21.06
N ARG A 621 -32.27 5.07 20.58
CA ARG A 621 -33.55 4.35 20.48
C ARG A 621 -34.22 4.15 21.83
N GLU A 622 -33.49 3.68 22.83
CA GLU A 622 -34.01 3.52 24.19
C GLU A 622 -34.47 4.85 24.80
N ARG A 623 -33.73 5.95 24.59
CA ARG A 623 -34.14 7.29 25.06
C ARG A 623 -35.42 7.74 24.39
N ARG A 624 -35.53 7.58 23.06
CA ARG A 624 -36.73 7.94 22.29
C ARG A 624 -37.94 7.09 22.69
N GLU A 625 -37.77 5.79 22.88
CA GLU A 625 -38.83 4.90 23.36
C GLU A 625 -39.28 5.26 24.78
N ALA A 626 -38.34 5.61 25.67
CA ALA A 626 -38.65 6.07 27.03
C ALA A 626 -39.44 7.39 27.00
N GLU A 627 -39.02 8.37 26.20
CA GLU A 627 -39.73 9.64 26.00
C GLU A 627 -41.15 9.42 25.44
N GLU A 628 -41.30 8.60 24.40
CA GLU A 628 -42.61 8.24 23.85
C GLU A 628 -43.50 7.52 24.88
N SER A 629 -42.94 6.60 25.65
CA SER A 629 -43.67 5.86 26.69
C SER A 629 -44.15 6.79 27.80
N ALA A 630 -43.33 7.77 28.21
CA ALA A 630 -43.68 8.76 29.21
C ALA A 630 -44.81 9.68 28.71
N LEU A 631 -44.73 10.12 27.45
CA LEU A 631 -45.77 10.93 26.79
C LEU A 631 -47.09 10.18 26.66
N ARG A 632 -47.05 8.88 26.31
CA ARG A 632 -48.24 8.01 26.25
C ARG A 632 -48.88 7.87 27.64
N LYS A 633 -48.06 7.69 28.68
CA LYS A 633 -48.53 7.57 30.06
C LYS A 633 -49.20 8.86 30.55
N GLN A 634 -48.59 10.02 30.30
CA GLN A 634 -49.19 11.33 30.64
C GLN A 634 -50.55 11.53 29.94
N ARG A 635 -50.62 11.25 28.64
CA ARG A 635 -51.88 11.37 27.88
C ARG A 635 -52.96 10.42 28.41
N GLN A 636 -52.57 9.21 28.82
CA GLN A 636 -53.50 8.25 29.41
C GLN A 636 -54.00 8.71 30.78
N GLU A 637 -53.13 9.29 31.61
CA GLU A 637 -53.51 9.86 32.91
C GLU A 637 -54.48 11.04 32.74
N GLU A 638 -54.19 11.98 31.84
CA GLU A 638 -55.10 13.09 31.50
C GLU A 638 -56.45 12.60 30.98
N TRP A 639 -56.46 11.61 30.06
CA TRP A 639 -57.69 11.02 29.55
C TRP A 639 -58.52 10.38 30.67
N THR A 640 -57.87 9.67 31.59
CA THR A 640 -58.53 9.00 32.71
C THR A 640 -59.16 10.02 33.66
N GLN A 641 -58.48 11.14 33.92
CA GLN A 641 -59.02 12.24 34.72
C GLN A 641 -60.26 12.86 34.07
N ARG A 642 -60.18 13.22 32.78
CA ARG A 642 -61.32 13.76 32.03
C ARG A 642 -62.50 12.79 31.99
N LEU A 643 -62.23 11.51 31.79
CA LEU A 643 -63.28 10.47 31.78
C LEU A 643 -63.99 10.36 33.14
N ASN A 644 -63.25 10.43 34.24
CA ASN A 644 -63.82 10.41 35.58
C ASN A 644 -64.66 11.65 35.86
N GLU A 645 -64.24 12.81 35.35
CA GLU A 645 -65.00 14.06 35.46
C GLU A 645 -66.31 14.00 34.69
N VAL A 646 -66.30 13.52 33.44
CA VAL A 646 -67.52 13.30 32.65
C VAL A 646 -68.46 12.31 33.34
N LYS A 647 -67.94 11.19 33.88
CA LYS A 647 -68.77 10.23 34.64
C LYS A 647 -69.43 10.85 35.86
N ARG A 648 -68.73 11.75 36.56
CA ARG A 648 -69.29 12.48 37.71
C ARG A 648 -70.42 13.40 37.26
N GLU A 649 -70.21 14.17 36.19
CA GLU A 649 -71.23 15.05 35.61
C GLU A 649 -72.47 14.26 35.11
N GLU A 650 -72.26 13.13 34.44
CA GLU A 650 -73.36 12.23 34.03
C GLU A 650 -74.15 11.72 35.23
N TYR A 651 -73.46 11.31 36.30
CA TYR A 651 -74.10 10.83 37.53
C TYR A 651 -74.93 11.93 38.20
N GLU A 652 -74.38 13.14 38.32
CA GLU A 652 -75.08 14.30 38.88
C GLU A 652 -76.30 14.69 38.03
N LEU A 653 -76.18 14.65 36.71
CA LEU A 653 -77.29 14.90 35.79
C LEU A 653 -78.41 13.85 35.94
N LEU A 654 -78.05 12.57 36.00
CA LEU A 654 -79.00 11.47 36.22
C LEU A 654 -79.70 11.60 37.57
N GLU A 655 -78.95 11.96 38.62
CA GLU A 655 -79.51 12.20 39.94
C GLU A 655 -80.50 13.37 39.90
N ALA A 656 -80.15 14.49 39.26
CA ALA A 656 -81.03 15.64 39.08
C ALA A 656 -82.32 15.30 38.29
N GLN A 657 -82.20 14.52 37.22
CA GLN A 657 -83.36 14.02 36.45
C GLN A 657 -84.25 13.07 37.26
N SER A 658 -83.69 12.36 38.25
CA SER A 658 -84.44 11.48 39.13
C SER A 658 -85.23 12.23 40.22
N ILE A 659 -84.86 13.48 40.54
CA ILE A 659 -85.48 14.27 41.62
C ILE A 659 -86.99 14.48 41.41
N PRO A 660 -87.50 14.91 40.23
CA PRO A 660 -88.94 15.08 40.01
C PRO A 660 -89.73 13.78 40.20
N LEU A 661 -89.20 12.66 39.71
CA LEU A 661 -89.83 11.34 39.86
C LEU A 661 -89.83 10.90 41.32
N ARG A 662 -88.71 11.05 42.04
CA ARG A 662 -88.63 10.79 43.48
C ARG A 662 -89.61 11.65 44.27
N ASN A 663 -89.69 12.95 43.96
CA ASN A 663 -90.63 13.87 44.62
C ASN A 663 -92.09 13.51 44.33
N TYR A 664 -92.41 13.09 43.11
CA TYR A 664 -93.74 12.60 42.76
C TYR A 664 -94.10 11.33 43.55
N LEU A 665 -93.21 10.34 43.56
CA LEU A 665 -93.39 9.10 44.34
C LEU A 665 -93.55 9.40 45.83
N MET A 666 -92.70 10.27 46.40
CA MET A 666 -92.76 10.68 47.81
C MET A 666 -94.04 11.42 48.18
N LYS A 667 -94.61 12.22 47.27
CA LYS A 667 -95.80 13.03 47.55
C LYS A 667 -97.12 12.30 47.30
N HIS A 668 -97.18 11.47 46.25
CA HIS A 668 -98.45 10.89 45.78
C HIS A 668 -98.57 9.39 46.03
N VAL A 669 -97.46 8.66 46.09
CA VAL A 669 -97.49 7.19 46.23
C VAL A 669 -97.12 6.75 47.65
N MET A 670 -96.06 7.35 48.21
CA MET A 670 -95.55 6.96 49.52
C MET A 670 -96.54 7.14 50.68
N PRO A 671 -97.37 8.21 50.78
CA PRO A 671 -98.31 8.34 51.88
C PRO A 671 -99.37 7.22 51.89
N THR A 672 -99.95 6.90 50.73
CA THR A 672 -100.94 5.83 50.57
C THR A 672 -100.31 4.45 50.79
N LEU A 673 -99.11 4.22 50.24
CA LEU A 673 -98.35 2.98 50.47
C LEU A 673 -97.98 2.80 51.95
N THR A 674 -97.53 3.86 52.62
CA THR A 674 -97.16 3.83 54.04
C THR A 674 -98.39 3.58 54.91
N GLN A 675 -99.53 4.20 54.60
CA GLN A 675 -100.80 3.93 55.30
C GLN A 675 -101.29 2.49 55.07
N GLY A 676 -101.21 1.98 53.84
CA GLY A 676 -101.55 0.59 53.54
C GLY A 676 -100.63 -0.41 54.25
N LEU A 677 -99.33 -0.12 54.32
CA LEU A 677 -98.37 -0.93 55.07
C LEU A 677 -98.67 -0.91 56.57
N ILE A 678 -99.04 0.25 57.12
CA ILE A 678 -99.46 0.39 58.53
C ILE A 678 -100.76 -0.38 58.77
N ASP A 679 -101.72 -0.34 57.85
CA ASP A 679 -103.00 -1.04 57.97
C ASP A 679 -102.82 -2.56 57.91
N CYS A 680 -102.03 -3.05 56.95
CA CYS A 680 -101.64 -4.46 56.88
C CYS A 680 -100.91 -4.92 58.15
N CYS A 681 -100.05 -4.08 58.73
CA CYS A 681 -99.40 -4.37 60.01
C CYS A 681 -100.38 -4.47 61.19
N LYS A 682 -101.51 -3.75 61.16
CA LYS A 682 -102.55 -3.74 62.20
C LYS A 682 -103.52 -4.90 62.07
N THR A 683 -104.00 -5.17 60.86
CA THR A 683 -105.00 -6.22 60.58
C THR A 683 -104.38 -7.61 60.55
N ARG A 684 -103.06 -7.71 60.26
CA ARG A 684 -102.31 -8.97 60.13
C ARG A 684 -103.08 -10.03 59.33
N PRO A 685 -103.42 -9.74 58.07
CA PRO A 685 -104.10 -10.69 57.21
C PRO A 685 -103.18 -11.87 56.87
N ASP A 686 -103.76 -13.03 56.56
CA ASP A 686 -103.01 -14.25 56.22
C ASP A 686 -102.16 -14.07 54.94
N ASP A 687 -102.59 -13.21 54.00
CA ASP A 687 -101.77 -12.75 52.87
C ASP A 687 -101.58 -11.21 52.89
N PRO A 688 -100.41 -10.73 53.34
CA PRO A 688 -100.13 -9.30 53.44
C PRO A 688 -99.84 -8.63 52.09
N ILE A 689 -99.49 -9.37 51.04
CA ILE A 689 -99.22 -8.78 49.72
C ILE A 689 -100.54 -8.49 49.02
N ASP A 690 -101.47 -9.46 49.02
CA ASP A 690 -102.80 -9.27 48.42
C ASP A 690 -103.61 -8.21 49.17
N ALA A 691 -103.57 -8.20 50.51
CA ALA A 691 -104.26 -7.18 51.30
C ALA A 691 -103.71 -5.76 51.07
N LEU A 692 -102.39 -5.62 50.91
CA LEU A 692 -101.77 -4.33 50.58
C LEU A 692 -102.12 -3.89 49.15
N ALA A 693 -102.12 -4.82 48.19
CA ALA A 693 -102.52 -4.53 46.82
C ALA A 693 -103.98 -4.08 46.75
N GLU A 694 -104.90 -4.78 47.43
CA GLU A 694 -106.32 -4.43 47.49
C GLU A 694 -106.55 -3.07 48.16
N TYR A 695 -105.82 -2.77 49.24
CA TYR A 695 -105.85 -1.46 49.90
C TYR A 695 -105.37 -0.33 48.98
N LEU A 696 -104.31 -0.56 48.20
CA LEU A 696 -103.79 0.42 47.25
C LEU A 696 -104.70 0.60 46.04
N PHE A 697 -105.37 -0.46 45.57
CA PHE A 697 -106.37 -0.37 44.51
C PHE A 697 -107.61 0.41 44.94
N GLN A 698 -108.06 0.23 46.19
CA GLN A 698 -109.22 0.96 46.74
C GLN A 698 -108.94 2.44 46.99
N ASN A 699 -107.70 2.80 47.36
CA ASN A 699 -107.31 4.18 47.68
C ASN A 699 -106.47 4.83 46.57
N ASN A 700 -106.65 4.39 45.31
CA ASN A 700 -105.89 4.89 44.18
C ASN A 700 -106.39 6.29 43.76
N PRO A 701 -105.55 7.35 43.79
CA PRO A 701 -105.97 8.73 43.52
C PRO A 701 -106.29 9.06 42.03
N GLN A 702 -106.52 8.07 41.16
CA GLN A 702 -106.88 8.26 39.75
C GLN A 702 -108.18 7.53 39.31
N VAL A 703 -108.97 6.98 40.25
CA VAL A 703 -110.28 6.37 39.94
C VAL A 703 -111.49 7.13 40.55
N ASP A 704 -111.27 8.23 41.26
CA ASP A 704 -112.24 9.32 41.49
C ASP A 704 -111.51 10.65 41.74
#